data_AF-A0A4U5U279-F1
#
_entry.id   AF-A0A4U5U279-F1
#
_cell.length_a   1.000
_cell.length_b   1.000
_cell.length_c   1.000
_cell.angle_alpha   90.00
_cell.angle_beta   90.00
_cell.angle_gamma   90.00
#
_symmetry.space_group_name_H-M   'P 1'
#
loop_
_entity.id
_entity.type
_entity.pdbx_description
1 polymer ?
#
loop_
_entity_poly.entity_id
_entity_poly.type
_entity_poly.pdbx_seq_one_letter_code
_entity_poly.pdbx_strand_id
1 'polypeptide(L)'
;MMSGKHFKAHEVSCCIKYFIFGFNIIFWFLGVAFLGIGLWAWSEKGVLSNISSITDLGGFDPVWLFLVVGGVMFILGFAGCIGALRENSFLLKFFSVFLGIIFFLELTAGVLAFVFKDWIKDQLNSFINNNIRAYRDDIDLQNLIDFTQEYWECCGAFGADDWNLNIYFNCTDSNPSREKCGVPFSCCTKDPAEDVINTQCGYDIRAKPDSEQRTFIYIKGCVPQFEKWLQDNLTVVAGIFIGIALLQFVYLRPPLQSPKGRTDVPELCSLDASGERREIDESANVSRTKSRIHISAPWIQILKQKLKNRNQTGNISEEESQHLHLQTNTDIRWLLCQMHIHSSAKGGAAGPRLNNNQLYKFSYTTEVLVDRARGSKEGSTGYRISSDVDVNLVWRDPSSKDDQLIRLVISNVRIDPASRRSEKKNILHGSTAESVLGKTKLAALMKPFLLHLKNGKAKAFYSYWAEPATIKNLKRGLASLLQVQLKTGKVIENDVSGRCTVDYKAVKGQVTRSKILDTCKTPETGFTTHSQVLGVSRKSNSVTVFTLEDGFIGSAVAEEIHSLAVNARRSAAAKVVSRQTLKLVKTEAGPLEAAGKDVAGVVKSIDAKLAAVGIVAEKVKSQCKGCPSLFEHWQAQQKQLEPASLSKATAPRSFLALIQSIRKASKDDILKVLKSASKTSLPQVVDAVTSSQTAASLDAMLEFLNFTDAKGFVLQERFLYACGFSSHPNERMLQALLDISKGKIGNNDIKESVVIIMGALVHKLCQKGGCNLPAVVKVKKMILEGPDSTKVESEVQMYLLALKNSLLPEAIPIFTKYAESEVGAYNTISLTALQRYDVNLMTNEVKLTVNRVYHQNRRIYEKNVRAAAADVILSSNPSYVEVKNLLLSIGNLPYEMNKYMLSKIQDILRFQLPASKVIQQAMKDTISHNYDRFAKVGSSSAYSGFMAQSADVTSTYSLDILYSGSGVLRRSNMNIYGASNGAMLHGLQKGTAQTHGVGWNAVKSTHGLDDESEGGQDISLPQGPGSELLVTELRSVGHKEMIWSKKAS
;
A
#
# COMPACT_ATOMS: atom_id res chain seq x y z
N MET A 1 33.42 -52.26 49.27
CA MET A 1 32.34 -51.28 49.58
C MET A 1 32.48 -50.12 48.61
N MET A 2 31.42 -49.48 48.09
CA MET A 2 29.96 -49.68 48.27
C MET A 2 29.26 -49.94 46.92
N SER A 3 27.99 -50.34 46.94
CA SER A 3 27.22 -50.66 45.72
C SER A 3 26.69 -49.40 45.01
N GLY A 4 27.20 -49.11 43.81
CA GLY A 4 26.59 -48.16 42.88
C GLY A 4 25.50 -48.83 42.04
N LYS A 5 24.24 -48.75 42.48
CA LYS A 5 23.11 -49.24 41.68
C LYS A 5 22.86 -48.32 40.48
N HIS A 6 23.24 -48.75 39.28
CA HIS A 6 22.78 -48.10 38.05
C HIS A 6 21.25 -48.18 37.95
N PHE A 7 20.58 -47.04 38.06
CA PHE A 7 19.20 -46.90 37.61
C PHE A 7 19.18 -47.03 36.07
N LYS A 8 18.77 -48.19 35.57
CA LYS A 8 18.32 -48.29 34.17
C LYS A 8 16.98 -47.57 34.05
N ALA A 9 16.88 -46.67 33.07
CA ALA A 9 15.59 -46.09 32.69
C ALA A 9 14.64 -47.19 32.19
N HIS A 10 13.33 -46.99 32.34
CA HIS A 10 12.33 -47.89 31.78
C HIS A 10 12.22 -47.68 30.27
N GLU A 11 12.42 -48.74 29.50
CA GLU A 11 11.98 -48.77 28.10
C GLU A 11 10.45 -48.88 28.06
N VAL A 12 9.78 -47.84 27.59
CA VAL A 12 8.34 -47.89 27.29
C VAL A 12 8.17 -48.55 25.93
N SER A 13 7.28 -49.55 25.83
CA SER A 13 7.03 -50.26 24.57
C SER A 13 6.71 -49.28 23.43
N CYS A 14 7.40 -49.45 22.30
CA CYS A 14 7.38 -48.50 21.18
C CYS A 14 5.95 -48.23 20.66
N CYS A 15 5.11 -49.26 20.65
CA CYS A 15 3.69 -49.17 20.30
C CYS A 15 2.93 -48.18 21.20
N ILE A 16 3.21 -48.16 22.51
CA ILE A 16 2.56 -47.26 23.47
C ILE A 16 2.99 -45.82 23.21
N LYS A 17 4.27 -45.57 22.90
CA LYS A 17 4.78 -44.23 22.56
C LYS A 17 4.06 -43.64 21.35
N TYR A 18 3.91 -44.40 20.26
CA TYR A 18 3.21 -43.96 19.07
C TYR A 18 1.68 -43.90 19.24
N PHE A 19 1.07 -44.80 20.02
CA PHE A 19 -0.35 -44.75 20.38
C PHE A 19 -0.69 -43.47 21.15
N ILE A 20 0.06 -43.16 22.22
CA ILE A 20 -0.11 -41.93 23.01
C ILE A 20 0.07 -40.69 22.14
N PHE A 21 1.07 -40.67 21.26
CA PHE A 21 1.27 -39.55 20.33
C PHE A 21 0.11 -39.41 19.32
N GLY A 22 -0.35 -40.51 18.73
CA GLY A 22 -1.43 -40.55 17.74
C GLY A 22 -2.78 -40.07 18.29
N PHE A 23 -3.14 -40.44 19.52
CA PHE A 23 -4.35 -39.91 20.15
C PHE A 23 -4.19 -38.43 20.55
N ASN A 24 -3.05 -38.02 21.11
CA ASN A 24 -2.84 -36.63 21.51
C ASN A 24 -2.85 -35.66 20.32
N ILE A 25 -2.34 -36.05 19.14
CA ILE A 25 -2.36 -35.17 17.97
C ILE A 25 -3.79 -34.99 17.42
N ILE A 26 -4.66 -36.00 17.53
CA ILE A 26 -6.09 -35.88 17.19
C ILE A 26 -6.78 -34.92 18.17
N PHE A 27 -6.61 -35.09 19.48
CA PHE A 27 -7.15 -34.15 20.47
C PHE A 27 -6.63 -32.72 20.30
N TRP A 28 -5.36 -32.55 19.91
CA TRP A 28 -4.79 -31.24 19.61
C TRP A 28 -5.46 -30.57 18.41
N PHE A 29 -5.68 -31.29 17.30
CA PHE A 29 -6.40 -30.76 16.14
C PHE A 29 -7.87 -30.45 16.46
N LEU A 30 -8.55 -31.25 17.28
CA LEU A 30 -9.90 -30.96 17.78
C LEU A 30 -9.92 -29.69 18.66
N GLY A 31 -8.91 -29.49 19.50
CA GLY A 31 -8.71 -28.24 20.25
C GLY A 31 -8.53 -27.01 19.35
N VAL A 32 -7.74 -27.13 18.27
CA VAL A 32 -7.60 -26.08 17.25
C VAL A 32 -8.94 -25.80 16.55
N ALA A 33 -9.72 -26.83 16.21
CA ALA A 33 -11.02 -26.66 15.58
C ALA A 33 -12.03 -25.97 16.49
N PHE A 34 -12.12 -26.37 17.77
CA PHE A 34 -13.02 -25.78 18.76
C PHE A 34 -12.66 -24.32 19.05
N LEU A 35 -11.36 -24.00 19.19
CA LEU A 35 -10.89 -22.62 19.30
C LEU A 35 -11.18 -21.81 18.03
N GLY A 36 -11.03 -22.41 16.84
CA GLY A 36 -11.35 -21.76 15.56
C GLY A 36 -12.82 -21.38 15.46
N ILE A 37 -13.73 -22.31 15.80
CA ILE A 37 -15.18 -22.08 15.81
C ILE A 37 -15.54 -21.04 16.88
N GLY A 38 -15.02 -21.15 18.10
CA GLY A 38 -15.29 -20.19 19.18
C GLY A 38 -14.79 -18.78 18.89
N LEU A 39 -13.60 -18.63 18.30
CA LEU A 39 -13.05 -17.32 17.91
C LEU A 39 -13.78 -16.73 16.69
N TRP A 40 -14.22 -17.56 15.75
CA TRP A 40 -15.04 -17.11 14.63
C TRP A 40 -16.41 -16.61 15.10
N ALA A 41 -17.13 -17.41 15.92
CA ALA A 41 -18.41 -17.02 16.48
C ALA A 41 -18.32 -15.78 17.38
N TRP A 42 -17.25 -15.64 18.18
CA TRP A 42 -17.00 -14.42 18.97
C TRP A 42 -16.71 -13.20 18.06
N SER A 43 -15.97 -13.39 16.97
CA SER A 43 -15.72 -12.31 16.01
C SER A 43 -17.01 -11.84 15.32
N GLU A 44 -17.92 -12.77 15.01
CA GLU A 44 -19.20 -12.48 14.36
C GLU A 44 -20.20 -11.82 15.33
N LYS A 45 -20.25 -12.26 16.60
CA LYS A 45 -21.06 -11.63 17.68
C LYS A 45 -20.62 -10.20 18.06
N GLY A 46 -19.56 -9.68 17.44
CA GLY A 46 -19.39 -8.25 17.22
C GLY A 46 -18.47 -7.53 18.22
N VAL A 47 -17.39 -6.97 17.67
CA VAL A 47 -16.52 -6.01 18.37
C VAL A 47 -17.20 -4.63 18.44
N LEU A 48 -18.32 -4.49 19.18
CA LEU A 48 -18.74 -3.21 19.79
C LEU A 48 -19.89 -3.25 20.85
N SER A 49 -20.44 -4.41 21.24
CA SER A 49 -21.50 -4.47 22.27
C SER A 49 -20.96 -4.38 23.71
N ASN A 50 -21.76 -3.86 24.64
CA ASN A 50 -21.28 -3.54 25.99
C ASN A 50 -21.15 -4.77 26.90
N ILE A 51 -20.01 -4.86 27.60
CA ILE A 51 -19.71 -5.92 28.58
C ILE A 51 -20.73 -5.97 29.73
N SER A 52 -21.44 -4.86 30.01
CA SER A 52 -22.45 -4.78 31.08
C SER A 52 -23.73 -5.57 30.82
N SER A 53 -24.11 -5.81 29.56
CA SER A 53 -25.32 -6.57 29.21
C SER A 53 -25.12 -8.08 29.20
N ILE A 54 -23.87 -8.56 29.31
CA ILE A 54 -23.51 -9.98 29.28
C ILE A 54 -23.75 -10.68 30.63
N THR A 55 -24.11 -9.92 31.68
CA THR A 55 -24.29 -10.43 33.06
C THR A 55 -25.74 -10.45 33.57
N ASP A 56 -26.71 -9.85 32.87
CA ASP A 56 -28.11 -9.75 33.33
C ASP A 56 -29.04 -10.87 32.80
N LEU A 57 -28.56 -11.72 31.87
CA LEU A 57 -29.23 -12.96 31.47
C LEU A 57 -28.35 -14.15 31.85
N GLY A 58 -28.75 -14.85 32.92
CA GLY A 58 -28.02 -16.00 33.48
C GLY A 58 -28.12 -17.27 32.63
N GLY A 59 -27.48 -17.29 31.47
CA GLY A 59 -27.38 -18.45 30.57
C GLY A 59 -25.97 -18.64 30.03
N PHE A 60 -25.56 -19.90 29.83
CA PHE A 60 -24.28 -20.21 29.19
C PHE A 60 -24.33 -19.86 27.70
N ASP A 61 -23.60 -18.82 27.26
CA ASP A 61 -23.34 -18.63 25.83
C ASP A 61 -22.46 -19.80 25.32
N PRO A 62 -22.90 -20.60 24.33
CA PRO A 62 -22.12 -21.70 23.77
C PRO A 62 -20.73 -21.29 23.29
N VAL A 63 -20.53 -20.04 22.88
CA VAL A 63 -19.21 -19.53 22.43
C VAL A 63 -18.16 -19.63 23.55
N TRP A 64 -18.53 -19.35 24.80
CA TRP A 64 -17.61 -19.51 25.94
C TRP A 64 -17.28 -20.98 26.22
N LEU A 65 -18.24 -21.89 26.02
CA LEU A 65 -18.01 -23.34 26.14
C LEU A 65 -16.94 -23.80 25.13
N PHE A 66 -17.11 -23.45 23.84
CA PHE A 66 -16.14 -23.81 22.79
C PHE A 66 -14.74 -23.23 23.03
N LEU A 67 -14.66 -21.98 23.51
CA LEU A 67 -13.37 -21.34 23.83
C LEU A 67 -12.66 -22.00 25.02
N VAL A 68 -13.38 -22.28 26.12
CA VAL A 68 -12.79 -22.91 27.32
C VAL A 68 -12.40 -24.37 27.05
N VAL A 69 -13.30 -25.18 26.49
CA VAL A 69 -13.03 -26.59 26.18
C VAL A 69 -11.94 -26.72 25.12
N GLY A 70 -12.01 -25.94 24.03
CA GLY A 70 -10.97 -25.89 23.01
C GLY A 70 -9.60 -25.48 23.56
N GLY A 71 -9.57 -24.50 24.47
CA GLY A 71 -8.35 -24.05 25.14
C GLY A 71 -7.70 -25.13 26.00
N VAL A 72 -8.48 -25.86 26.80
CA VAL A 72 -7.98 -26.98 27.61
C VAL A 72 -7.50 -28.12 26.71
N MET A 73 -8.26 -28.52 25.70
CA MET A 73 -7.84 -29.57 24.75
C MET A 73 -6.56 -29.21 24.01
N PHE A 74 -6.42 -27.96 23.55
CA PHE A 74 -5.21 -27.48 22.87
C PHE A 74 -3.97 -27.56 23.77
N ILE A 75 -4.07 -27.08 25.03
CA ILE A 75 -2.96 -27.09 25.98
C ILE A 75 -2.56 -28.52 26.34
N LEU A 76 -3.52 -29.40 26.65
CA LEU A 76 -3.25 -30.77 27.05
C LEU A 76 -2.73 -31.62 25.88
N GLY A 77 -3.33 -31.53 24.69
CA GLY A 77 -2.85 -32.23 23.50
C GLY A 77 -1.43 -31.81 23.10
N PHE A 78 -1.12 -30.51 23.15
CA PHE A 78 0.22 -29.99 22.88
C PHE A 78 1.26 -30.50 23.91
N ALA A 79 0.91 -30.46 25.20
CA ALA A 79 1.75 -30.98 26.27
C ALA A 79 1.96 -32.51 26.16
N GLY A 80 0.92 -33.26 25.81
CA GLY A 80 0.97 -34.71 25.57
C GLY A 80 1.86 -35.08 24.37
N CYS A 81 1.67 -34.42 23.21
CA CYS A 81 2.49 -34.62 22.03
C CYS A 81 3.98 -34.33 22.28
N ILE A 82 4.32 -33.18 22.90
CA ILE A 82 5.72 -32.85 23.18
C ILE A 82 6.30 -33.72 24.30
N GLY A 83 5.51 -34.06 25.32
CA GLY A 83 5.89 -34.98 26.38
C GLY A 83 6.27 -36.37 25.84
N ALA A 84 5.46 -36.92 24.93
CA ALA A 84 5.71 -38.21 24.29
C ALA A 84 6.89 -38.18 23.30
N LEU A 85 7.01 -37.13 22.46
CA LEU A 85 8.07 -37.04 21.47
C LEU A 85 9.45 -36.73 22.07
N ARG A 86 9.52 -35.88 23.10
CA ARG A 86 10.79 -35.46 23.75
C ARG A 86 11.08 -36.19 25.06
N GLU A 87 10.28 -37.21 25.40
CA GLU A 87 10.39 -38.02 26.63
C GLU A 87 10.47 -37.17 27.92
N ASN A 88 9.86 -35.97 27.88
CA ASN A 88 9.99 -34.99 28.94
C ASN A 88 9.10 -35.37 30.12
N SER A 89 9.73 -35.97 31.12
CA SER A 89 9.08 -36.44 32.35
C SER A 89 8.35 -35.35 33.15
N PHE A 90 8.63 -34.06 32.95
CA PHE A 90 7.87 -32.98 33.56
C PHE A 90 6.56 -32.71 32.81
N LEU A 91 6.60 -32.66 31.47
CA LEU A 91 5.40 -32.51 30.63
C LEU A 91 4.46 -33.71 30.73
N LEU A 92 4.99 -34.93 30.78
CA LEU A 92 4.19 -36.15 30.97
C LEU A 92 3.51 -36.17 32.36
N LYS A 93 4.19 -35.70 33.41
CA LYS A 93 3.57 -35.55 34.75
C LYS A 93 2.50 -34.46 34.77
N PHE A 94 2.74 -33.31 34.12
CA PHE A 94 1.74 -32.25 33.97
C PHE A 94 0.48 -32.78 33.28
N PHE A 95 0.62 -33.43 32.13
CA PHE A 95 -0.47 -34.05 31.38
C PHE A 95 -1.26 -35.07 32.23
N SER A 96 -0.57 -35.99 32.90
CA SER A 96 -1.20 -37.01 33.75
C SER A 96 -1.96 -36.42 34.94
N VAL A 97 -1.43 -35.40 35.62
CA VAL A 97 -2.11 -34.72 36.74
C VAL A 97 -3.38 -34.01 36.28
N PHE A 98 -3.35 -33.31 35.14
CA PHE A 98 -4.54 -32.63 34.62
C PHE A 98 -5.62 -33.60 34.13
N LEU A 99 -5.24 -34.74 33.51
CA LEU A 99 -6.21 -35.81 33.22
C LEU A 99 -6.83 -36.40 34.49
N GLY A 100 -6.05 -36.57 35.56
CA GLY A 100 -6.58 -37.01 36.85
C GLY A 100 -7.61 -36.05 37.45
N ILE A 101 -7.38 -34.74 37.32
CA ILE A 101 -8.34 -33.70 37.74
C ILE A 101 -9.63 -33.79 36.90
N ILE A 102 -9.51 -33.93 35.58
CA ILE A 102 -10.65 -34.07 34.66
C ILE A 102 -11.48 -35.32 35.02
N PHE A 103 -10.84 -36.48 35.24
CA PHE A 103 -11.51 -37.72 35.64
C PHE A 103 -12.35 -37.55 36.93
N PHE A 104 -11.81 -36.88 37.95
CA PHE A 104 -12.57 -36.62 39.17
C PHE A 104 -13.71 -35.61 38.97
N LEU A 105 -13.55 -34.62 38.08
CA LEU A 105 -14.62 -33.69 37.72
C LEU A 105 -15.74 -34.38 36.92
N GLU A 106 -15.41 -35.26 35.97
CA GLU A 106 -16.38 -36.06 35.21
C GLU A 106 -17.16 -37.01 36.11
N LEU A 107 -16.49 -37.72 37.02
CA LEU A 107 -17.13 -38.59 38.00
C LEU A 107 -18.06 -37.80 38.93
N THR A 108 -17.60 -36.64 39.42
CA THR A 108 -18.41 -35.75 40.27
C THR A 108 -19.63 -35.22 39.51
N ALA A 109 -19.45 -34.78 38.25
CA ALA A 109 -20.53 -34.28 37.41
C ALA A 109 -21.57 -35.38 37.09
N GLY A 110 -21.14 -36.62 36.82
CA GLY A 110 -22.03 -37.76 36.59
C GLY A 110 -22.87 -38.12 37.83
N VAL A 111 -22.25 -38.13 39.02
CA VAL A 111 -22.97 -38.34 40.29
C VAL A 111 -23.96 -37.19 40.56
N LEU A 112 -23.54 -35.94 40.36
CA LEU A 112 -24.41 -34.76 40.53
C LEU A 112 -25.58 -34.78 39.55
N ALA A 113 -25.36 -35.13 38.28
CA ALA A 113 -26.42 -35.20 37.27
C ALA A 113 -27.50 -36.24 37.61
N PHE A 114 -27.11 -37.37 38.20
CA PHE A 114 -28.06 -38.39 38.68
C PHE A 114 -28.82 -37.93 39.92
N VAL A 115 -28.13 -37.34 40.90
CA VAL A 115 -28.72 -36.86 42.17
C VAL A 115 -29.65 -35.66 41.97
N PHE A 116 -29.29 -34.73 41.07
CA PHE A 116 -30.01 -33.49 40.80
C PHE A 116 -30.87 -33.53 39.53
N LYS A 117 -31.27 -34.72 39.06
CA LYS A 117 -32.11 -34.90 37.85
C LYS A 117 -33.35 -34.00 37.82
N ASP A 118 -34.03 -33.84 38.96
CA ASP A 118 -35.27 -33.07 39.06
C ASP A 118 -34.99 -31.56 39.05
N TRP A 119 -33.88 -31.13 39.66
CA TRP A 119 -33.40 -29.76 39.55
C TRP A 119 -32.93 -29.41 38.12
N ILE A 120 -32.32 -30.35 37.40
CA ILE A 120 -31.97 -30.18 35.98
C ILE A 120 -33.24 -29.99 35.13
N LYS A 121 -34.31 -30.75 35.42
CA LYS A 121 -35.62 -30.59 34.80
C LYS A 121 -36.24 -29.21 35.07
N ASP A 122 -36.15 -28.72 36.31
CA ASP A 122 -36.59 -27.36 36.67
C ASP A 122 -35.75 -26.26 35.98
N GLN A 123 -34.43 -26.45 35.87
CA GLN A 123 -33.58 -25.51 35.12
C GLN A 123 -33.90 -25.51 33.63
N LEU A 124 -34.12 -26.66 33.00
CA LEU A 124 -34.50 -26.75 31.58
C LEU A 124 -35.86 -26.10 31.32
N ASN A 125 -36.82 -26.31 32.22
CA ASN A 125 -38.13 -25.65 32.18
C ASN A 125 -38.01 -24.12 32.31
N SER A 126 -37.18 -23.63 33.25
CA SER A 126 -36.91 -22.19 33.42
C SER A 126 -36.22 -21.61 32.17
N PHE A 127 -35.24 -22.31 31.61
CA PHE A 127 -34.54 -21.92 30.39
C PHE A 127 -35.51 -21.78 29.20
N ILE A 128 -36.27 -22.82 28.88
CA ILE A 128 -37.20 -22.80 27.74
C ILE A 128 -38.26 -21.70 27.93
N ASN A 129 -38.84 -21.55 29.13
CA ASN A 129 -39.86 -20.52 29.37
C ASN A 129 -39.33 -19.08 29.33
N ASN A 130 -38.11 -18.82 29.82
CA ASN A 130 -37.49 -17.50 29.68
C ASN A 130 -37.14 -17.20 28.22
N ASN A 131 -36.74 -18.21 27.45
CA ASN A 131 -36.43 -18.06 26.03
C ASN A 131 -37.69 -17.89 25.16
N ILE A 132 -38.79 -18.56 25.51
CA ILE A 132 -40.11 -18.33 24.89
C ILE A 132 -40.55 -16.87 25.09
N ARG A 133 -40.35 -16.28 26.27
CA ARG A 133 -40.65 -14.85 26.52
C ARG A 133 -39.89 -13.93 25.56
N ALA A 134 -38.59 -14.18 25.37
CA ALA A 134 -37.69 -13.36 24.54
C ALA A 134 -37.59 -13.81 23.07
N TYR A 135 -38.42 -14.77 22.62
CA TYR A 135 -38.29 -15.45 21.32
C TYR A 135 -38.32 -14.52 20.08
N ARG A 136 -38.89 -13.31 20.19
CA ARG A 136 -38.89 -12.30 19.10
C ARG A 136 -37.86 -11.18 19.28
N ASP A 137 -37.13 -11.17 20.41
CA ASP A 137 -36.20 -10.09 20.77
C ASP A 137 -34.74 -10.41 20.37
N ASP A 138 -34.40 -11.69 20.21
CA ASP A 138 -33.08 -12.16 19.75
C ASP A 138 -33.23 -13.29 18.71
N ILE A 139 -32.54 -13.14 17.58
CA ILE A 139 -32.59 -14.08 16.45
C ILE A 139 -31.74 -15.35 16.68
N ASP A 140 -30.64 -15.27 17.43
CA ASP A 140 -29.87 -16.47 17.83
C ASP A 140 -30.75 -17.35 18.73
N LEU A 141 -31.54 -16.71 19.59
CA LEU A 141 -32.45 -17.38 20.51
C LEU A 141 -33.68 -17.96 19.81
N GLN A 142 -34.23 -17.24 18.82
CA GLN A 142 -35.30 -17.75 17.96
C GLN A 142 -34.89 -19.05 17.28
N ASN A 143 -33.73 -19.06 16.61
CA ASN A 143 -33.17 -20.24 15.94
C ASN A 143 -32.93 -21.41 16.90
N LEU A 144 -32.51 -21.15 18.15
CA LEU A 144 -32.28 -22.20 19.15
C LEU A 144 -33.59 -22.88 19.59
N ILE A 145 -34.65 -22.10 19.81
CA ILE A 145 -35.97 -22.65 20.14
C ILE A 145 -36.58 -23.38 18.94
N ASP A 146 -36.46 -22.81 17.74
CA ASP A 146 -36.95 -23.42 16.50
C ASP A 146 -36.30 -24.79 16.24
N PHE A 147 -34.97 -24.86 16.36
CA PHE A 147 -34.23 -26.13 16.26
C PHE A 147 -34.63 -27.13 17.35
N THR A 148 -34.83 -26.68 18.58
CA THR A 148 -35.22 -27.55 19.70
C THR A 148 -36.59 -28.19 19.49
N GLN A 149 -37.54 -27.41 18.95
CA GLN A 149 -38.92 -27.85 18.71
C GLN A 149 -39.03 -28.80 17.51
N GLU A 150 -38.32 -28.53 16.42
CA GLU A 150 -38.25 -29.44 15.27
C GLU A 150 -37.47 -30.74 15.60
N TYR A 151 -36.33 -30.65 16.29
CA TYR A 151 -35.46 -31.83 16.54
C TYR A 151 -36.06 -32.84 17.53
N TRP A 152 -36.84 -32.38 18.50
CA TRP A 152 -37.49 -33.25 19.48
C TRP A 152 -38.97 -33.54 19.20
N GLU A 153 -39.57 -32.97 18.14
CA GLU A 153 -41.00 -33.12 17.84
C GLU A 153 -41.90 -32.63 19.01
N CYS A 154 -41.68 -31.38 19.42
CA CYS A 154 -42.28 -30.79 20.62
C CYS A 154 -42.66 -29.31 20.44
N CYS A 155 -43.53 -28.80 21.30
CA CYS A 155 -43.90 -27.39 21.36
C CYS A 155 -44.02 -26.93 22.82
N GLY A 156 -43.41 -25.79 23.14
CA GLY A 156 -43.35 -25.25 24.51
C GLY A 156 -42.44 -26.04 25.46
N ALA A 157 -42.48 -25.71 26.74
CA ALA A 157 -41.72 -26.41 27.78
C ALA A 157 -42.44 -27.69 28.23
N PHE A 158 -43.71 -27.59 28.62
CA PHE A 158 -44.61 -28.69 28.94
C PHE A 158 -45.75 -28.86 27.92
N GLY A 159 -46.09 -27.83 27.15
CA GLY A 159 -46.98 -27.95 25.99
C GLY A 159 -47.18 -26.65 25.21
N ALA A 160 -47.99 -26.70 24.15
CA ALA A 160 -48.22 -25.55 23.27
C ALA A 160 -48.74 -24.29 23.99
N ASP A 161 -49.36 -24.43 25.17
CA ASP A 161 -49.87 -23.30 25.96
C ASP A 161 -48.80 -22.42 26.63
N ASP A 162 -47.56 -22.89 26.75
CA ASP A 162 -46.45 -22.08 27.28
C ASP A 162 -46.18 -20.84 26.41
N TRP A 163 -46.61 -20.85 25.14
CA TRP A 163 -46.57 -19.69 24.25
C TRP A 163 -47.43 -18.50 24.73
N ASN A 164 -48.33 -18.68 25.71
CA ASN A 164 -48.97 -17.56 26.41
C ASN A 164 -47.97 -16.68 27.19
N LEU A 165 -46.75 -17.16 27.48
CA LEU A 165 -45.69 -16.37 28.08
C LEU A 165 -45.08 -15.35 27.12
N ASN A 166 -45.26 -15.51 25.80
CA ASN A 166 -44.75 -14.58 24.80
C ASN A 166 -45.81 -13.52 24.43
N ILE A 167 -45.41 -12.24 24.38
CA ILE A 167 -46.32 -11.12 24.13
C ILE A 167 -47.01 -11.16 22.75
N TYR A 168 -46.38 -11.79 21.75
CA TYR A 168 -46.92 -11.89 20.38
C TYR A 168 -47.88 -13.07 20.18
N PHE A 169 -47.74 -14.15 20.97
CA PHE A 169 -48.56 -15.37 20.84
C PHE A 169 -49.67 -15.49 21.90
N ASN A 170 -49.61 -14.70 22.98
CA ASN A 170 -50.60 -14.70 24.07
C ASN A 170 -52.05 -14.53 23.59
N CYS A 171 -52.90 -15.47 24.00
CA CYS A 171 -54.31 -15.60 23.62
C CYS A 171 -55.27 -14.48 24.07
N THR A 172 -54.88 -13.54 24.95
CA THR A 172 -55.80 -12.46 25.40
C THR A 172 -56.42 -11.68 24.24
N ASP A 173 -57.74 -11.44 24.29
CA ASP A 173 -58.50 -10.74 23.25
C ASP A 173 -57.96 -9.34 22.91
N SER A 174 -57.38 -8.66 23.90
CA SER A 174 -56.74 -7.35 23.78
C SER A 174 -55.38 -7.37 23.06
N ASN A 175 -54.87 -8.53 22.64
CA ASN A 175 -53.61 -8.62 21.90
C ASN A 175 -53.82 -8.21 20.42
N PRO A 176 -53.13 -7.17 19.92
CA PRO A 176 -53.22 -6.76 18.52
C PRO A 176 -52.39 -7.62 17.56
N SER A 177 -51.61 -8.58 18.06
CA SER A 177 -50.80 -9.48 17.23
C SER A 177 -51.66 -10.36 16.33
N ARG A 178 -51.25 -10.53 15.06
CA ARG A 178 -51.87 -11.51 14.15
C ARG A 178 -51.58 -12.95 14.59
N GLU A 179 -50.53 -13.18 15.37
CA GLU A 179 -50.06 -14.50 15.82
C GLU A 179 -50.65 -14.90 17.19
N LYS A 180 -51.62 -14.14 17.73
CA LYS A 180 -52.31 -14.48 18.99
C LYS A 180 -52.99 -15.84 18.90
N CYS A 181 -52.98 -16.60 20.00
CA CYS A 181 -53.39 -18.02 20.01
C CYS A 181 -52.67 -18.90 18.97
N GLY A 182 -51.50 -18.46 18.51
CA GLY A 182 -50.64 -19.26 17.65
C GLY A 182 -49.48 -19.92 18.40
N VAL A 183 -48.65 -20.58 17.60
CA VAL A 183 -47.32 -21.12 17.90
C VAL A 183 -46.40 -20.85 16.69
N PRO A 184 -45.07 -20.85 16.83
CA PRO A 184 -44.19 -20.74 15.67
C PRO A 184 -44.26 -21.98 14.76
N PHE A 185 -43.79 -21.82 13.51
CA PHE A 185 -43.77 -22.87 12.49
C PHE A 185 -42.98 -24.13 12.90
N SER A 186 -42.01 -23.97 13.80
CA SER A 186 -41.18 -25.04 14.37
C SER A 186 -41.95 -26.02 15.27
N CYS A 187 -43.11 -25.61 15.79
CA CYS A 187 -44.03 -26.50 16.51
C CYS A 187 -44.86 -27.40 15.59
N CYS A 188 -44.74 -27.32 14.26
CA CYS A 188 -45.70 -27.92 13.34
C CYS A 188 -45.30 -29.28 12.79
N THR A 189 -46.31 -30.15 12.63
CA THR A 189 -46.14 -31.50 12.06
C THR A 189 -46.00 -31.44 10.54
N LYS A 190 -45.09 -32.25 9.99
CA LYS A 190 -44.93 -32.44 8.54
C LYS A 190 -46.05 -33.32 7.99
N ASP A 191 -46.62 -32.93 6.85
CA ASP A 191 -47.62 -33.74 6.15
C ASP A 191 -46.91 -34.87 5.37
N PRO A 192 -47.30 -36.15 5.51
CA PRO A 192 -46.70 -37.24 4.77
C PRO A 192 -46.96 -37.21 3.24
N ALA A 193 -47.80 -36.30 2.74
CA ALA A 193 -48.06 -36.10 1.31
C ALA A 193 -47.29 -34.94 0.66
N GLU A 194 -46.74 -33.99 1.44
CA GLU A 194 -46.01 -32.82 0.91
C GLU A 194 -44.65 -32.59 1.58
N ASP A 195 -43.59 -32.48 0.79
CA ASP A 195 -42.18 -32.36 1.24
C ASP A 195 -41.82 -30.95 1.75
N VAL A 196 -42.82 -30.15 2.15
CA VAL A 196 -42.68 -28.73 2.55
C VAL A 196 -43.54 -28.44 3.78
N ILE A 197 -42.94 -27.91 4.84
CA ILE A 197 -43.67 -27.45 6.03
C ILE A 197 -44.52 -26.22 5.66
N ASN A 198 -45.83 -26.31 5.83
CA ASN A 198 -46.72 -25.14 5.77
C ASN A 198 -46.38 -24.17 6.92
N THR A 199 -45.66 -23.08 6.64
CA THR A 199 -45.21 -22.12 7.67
C THR A 199 -46.32 -21.32 8.36
N GLN A 200 -47.58 -21.43 7.91
CA GLN A 200 -48.76 -20.81 8.53
C GLN A 200 -49.56 -21.79 9.42
N CYS A 201 -49.14 -23.05 9.51
CA CYS A 201 -49.69 -24.12 10.37
C CYS A 201 -50.06 -23.68 11.80
N GLY A 202 -49.22 -22.83 12.41
CA GLY A 202 -49.34 -22.40 13.79
C GLY A 202 -50.28 -21.23 14.02
N TYR A 203 -50.94 -20.68 13.00
CA TYR A 203 -51.80 -19.49 13.14
C TYR A 203 -53.20 -19.86 13.66
N ASP A 204 -53.67 -19.13 14.68
CA ASP A 204 -54.95 -19.33 15.37
C ASP A 204 -55.19 -20.77 15.94
N ILE A 205 -54.18 -21.65 15.90
CA ILE A 205 -54.35 -23.10 16.14
C ILE A 205 -54.76 -23.44 17.58
N ARG A 206 -54.33 -22.65 18.57
CA ARG A 206 -54.70 -22.87 19.98
C ARG A 206 -56.11 -22.36 20.33
N ALA A 207 -56.82 -21.74 19.38
CA ALA A 207 -58.25 -21.45 19.49
C ALA A 207 -59.13 -22.59 18.94
N LYS A 208 -58.54 -23.63 18.32
CA LYS A 208 -59.23 -24.85 17.85
C LYS A 208 -59.22 -25.94 18.94
N PRO A 209 -60.17 -26.89 18.92
CA PRO A 209 -60.19 -28.01 19.87
C PRO A 209 -58.98 -28.93 19.71
N ASP A 210 -58.55 -29.55 20.82
CA ASP A 210 -57.40 -30.47 20.93
C ASP A 210 -57.30 -31.53 19.83
N SER A 211 -58.44 -31.98 19.31
CA SER A 211 -58.53 -32.98 18.24
C SER A 211 -57.95 -32.49 16.91
N GLU A 212 -58.12 -31.20 16.60
CA GLU A 212 -57.49 -30.58 15.41
C GLU A 212 -56.05 -30.16 15.68
N GLN A 213 -55.73 -29.68 16.88
CA GLN A 213 -54.36 -29.28 17.23
C GLN A 213 -53.36 -30.42 16.99
N ARG A 214 -53.74 -31.65 17.37
CA ARG A 214 -52.94 -32.89 17.18
C ARG A 214 -52.67 -33.25 15.71
N THR A 215 -53.36 -32.64 14.75
CA THR A 215 -53.18 -32.88 13.30
C THR A 215 -52.20 -31.89 12.67
N PHE A 216 -51.94 -30.74 13.29
CA PHE A 216 -51.12 -29.67 12.73
C PHE A 216 -49.90 -29.28 13.58
N ILE A 217 -49.91 -29.56 14.89
CA ILE A 217 -48.82 -29.19 15.81
C ILE A 217 -48.44 -30.29 16.81
N TYR A 218 -47.17 -30.29 17.21
CA TYR A 218 -46.60 -31.14 18.24
C TYR A 218 -47.10 -30.74 19.64
N ILE A 219 -48.18 -31.35 20.12
CA ILE A 219 -48.80 -31.01 21.42
C ILE A 219 -47.98 -31.36 22.68
N LYS A 220 -46.81 -32.00 22.55
CA LYS A 220 -45.96 -32.40 23.69
C LYS A 220 -44.94 -31.31 24.02
N GLY A 221 -44.76 -30.99 25.29
CA GLY A 221 -43.64 -30.14 25.73
C GLY A 221 -42.26 -30.74 25.50
N CYS A 222 -41.27 -29.87 25.28
CA CYS A 222 -39.89 -30.28 25.06
C CYS A 222 -39.20 -30.80 26.34
N VAL A 223 -39.62 -30.41 27.55
CA VAL A 223 -39.07 -30.91 28.82
C VAL A 223 -39.36 -32.40 29.05
N PRO A 224 -40.63 -32.89 29.00
CA PRO A 224 -40.91 -34.33 29.15
C PRO A 224 -40.38 -35.17 27.96
N GLN A 225 -40.29 -34.57 26.77
CA GLN A 225 -39.71 -35.23 25.60
C GLN A 225 -38.17 -35.37 25.72
N PHE A 226 -37.47 -34.38 26.26
CA PHE A 226 -36.06 -34.49 26.66
C PHE A 226 -35.86 -35.53 27.77
N GLU A 227 -36.72 -35.56 28.80
CA GLU A 227 -36.68 -36.57 29.85
C GLU A 227 -36.83 -37.99 29.28
N LYS A 228 -37.74 -38.20 28.34
CA LYS A 228 -37.87 -39.47 27.62
C LYS A 228 -36.61 -39.78 26.80
N TRP A 229 -36.12 -38.84 26.00
CA TRP A 229 -34.90 -39.02 25.20
C TRP A 229 -33.70 -39.40 26.08
N LEU A 230 -33.56 -38.77 27.25
CA LEU A 230 -32.50 -39.05 28.21
C LEU A 230 -32.61 -40.45 28.82
N GLN A 231 -33.82 -40.94 29.08
CA GLN A 231 -34.07 -42.31 29.53
C GLN A 231 -33.76 -43.34 28.42
N ASP A 232 -34.30 -43.13 27.22
CA ASP A 232 -34.10 -44.00 26.05
C ASP A 232 -32.61 -44.13 25.66
N ASN A 233 -31.83 -43.06 25.82
CA ASN A 233 -30.40 -43.02 25.48
C ASN A 233 -29.46 -43.24 26.68
N LEU A 234 -29.98 -43.44 27.89
CA LEU A 234 -29.17 -43.50 29.12
C LEU A 234 -28.07 -44.58 29.05
N THR A 235 -28.39 -45.73 28.47
CA THR A 235 -27.46 -46.85 28.26
C THR A 235 -26.30 -46.48 27.32
N VAL A 236 -26.58 -45.69 26.27
CA VAL A 236 -25.56 -45.22 25.31
C VAL A 236 -24.66 -44.17 25.97
N VAL A 237 -25.26 -43.21 26.68
CA VAL A 237 -24.52 -42.19 27.43
C VAL A 237 -23.63 -42.82 28.50
N ALA A 238 -24.16 -43.77 29.29
CA ALA A 238 -23.38 -44.52 30.28
C ALA A 238 -22.23 -45.31 29.63
N GLY A 239 -22.47 -45.95 28.47
CA GLY A 239 -21.44 -46.65 27.70
C GLY A 239 -20.30 -45.71 27.24
N ILE A 240 -20.64 -44.50 26.78
CA ILE A 240 -19.67 -43.47 26.40
C ILE A 240 -18.85 -43.00 27.62
N PHE A 241 -19.52 -42.69 28.74
CA PHE A 241 -18.82 -42.30 29.98
C PHE A 241 -17.89 -43.40 30.49
N ILE A 242 -18.31 -44.68 30.47
CA ILE A 242 -17.45 -45.81 30.84
C ILE A 242 -16.27 -45.94 29.88
N GLY A 243 -16.47 -45.76 28.57
CA GLY A 243 -15.39 -45.78 27.58
C GLY A 243 -14.35 -44.67 27.79
N ILE A 244 -14.81 -43.44 28.06
CA ILE A 244 -13.94 -42.29 28.37
C ILE A 244 -13.21 -42.52 29.70
N ALA A 245 -13.90 -42.95 30.74
CA ALA A 245 -13.32 -43.26 32.05
C ALA A 245 -12.24 -44.35 31.98
N LEU A 246 -12.47 -45.43 31.21
CA LEU A 246 -11.48 -46.48 30.96
C LEU A 246 -10.27 -45.95 30.19
N LEU A 247 -10.48 -45.12 29.16
CA LEU A 247 -9.40 -44.50 28.40
C LEU A 247 -8.55 -43.55 29.27
N GLN A 248 -9.19 -42.70 30.07
CA GLN A 248 -8.50 -41.82 31.03
C GLN A 248 -7.76 -42.63 32.10
N PHE A 249 -8.33 -43.73 32.60
CA PHE A 249 -7.67 -44.62 33.55
C PHE A 249 -6.41 -45.28 32.97
N VAL A 250 -6.41 -45.64 31.68
CA VAL A 250 -5.22 -46.11 30.96
C VAL A 250 -4.12 -45.03 30.90
N TYR A 251 -4.48 -43.75 30.69
CA TYR A 251 -3.52 -42.63 30.74
C TYR A 251 -3.06 -42.26 32.17
N LEU A 252 -3.88 -42.54 33.19
CA LEU A 252 -3.58 -42.23 34.59
C LEU A 252 -2.71 -43.32 35.25
N ARG A 253 -2.73 -44.54 34.72
CA ARG A 253 -1.89 -45.65 35.19
C ARG A 253 -0.41 -45.38 34.89
N PRO A 254 0.48 -45.32 35.90
CA PRO A 254 1.92 -45.29 35.66
C PRO A 254 2.36 -46.53 34.87
N PRO A 255 3.42 -46.45 34.04
CA PRO A 255 3.98 -47.62 33.34
C PRO A 255 4.61 -48.60 34.35
N LEU A 256 3.76 -49.44 34.93
CA LEU A 256 4.09 -50.39 35.98
C LEU A 256 5.08 -51.45 35.47
N GLN A 257 5.96 -51.89 36.37
CA GLN A 257 6.87 -53.01 36.15
C GLN A 257 6.11 -54.23 35.62
N SER A 258 6.58 -54.79 34.50
CA SER A 258 6.24 -56.13 34.04
C SER A 258 7.54 -56.95 33.96
N PRO A 259 7.57 -58.23 34.41
CA PRO A 259 8.80 -59.01 34.49
C PRO A 259 9.29 -59.51 33.14
N LYS A 260 10.55 -59.94 33.09
CA LYS A 260 11.21 -60.48 31.88
C LYS A 260 10.49 -61.72 31.34
N GLY A 261 10.02 -61.65 30.09
CA GLY A 261 9.74 -62.80 29.23
C GLY A 261 10.67 -62.74 28.00
N ARG A 262 11.03 -63.88 27.42
CA ARG A 262 12.00 -63.99 26.32
C ARG A 262 11.40 -64.76 25.15
N THR A 263 11.26 -64.09 24.00
CA THR A 263 11.15 -64.67 22.65
C THR A 263 11.51 -63.58 21.63
N ASP A 264 11.90 -63.99 20.43
CA ASP A 264 12.70 -63.18 19.50
C ASP A 264 11.95 -62.85 18.17
N VAL A 265 12.57 -62.00 17.32
CA VAL A 265 12.29 -61.80 15.86
C VAL A 265 11.01 -60.97 15.50
N PRO A 266 11.03 -60.04 14.49
CA PRO A 266 12.11 -59.18 13.99
C PRO A 266 11.77 -57.67 13.85
N GLU A 267 12.81 -56.85 13.86
CA GLU A 267 13.09 -55.70 12.97
C GLU A 267 11.97 -55.08 12.09
N LEU A 268 11.46 -53.90 12.48
CA LEU A 268 11.10 -52.82 11.53
C LEU A 268 10.95 -51.43 12.21
N CYS A 269 12.03 -50.63 12.31
CA CYS A 269 11.98 -49.15 12.49
C CYS A 269 13.38 -48.48 12.46
N SER A 270 14.15 -48.72 11.40
CA SER A 270 15.39 -48.00 11.12
C SER A 270 15.25 -47.25 9.79
N LEU A 271 14.94 -45.94 9.88
CA LEU A 271 15.15 -45.01 8.77
C LEU A 271 16.04 -43.88 9.25
N ASP A 272 17.27 -43.93 8.77
CA ASP A 272 18.36 -43.08 9.20
C ASP A 272 18.22 -41.63 8.73
N ALA A 273 18.65 -40.71 9.58
CA ALA A 273 18.95 -39.33 9.21
C ALA A 273 20.16 -38.82 10.00
N SER A 274 21.15 -39.69 10.22
CA SER A 274 22.47 -39.30 10.72
C SER A 274 23.14 -38.34 9.72
N GLY A 275 23.56 -37.16 10.21
CA GLY A 275 23.86 -36.02 9.34
C GLY A 275 24.64 -34.87 9.99
N GLU A 276 25.49 -35.20 10.95
CA GLU A 276 26.63 -34.42 11.45
C GLU A 276 26.41 -32.93 11.85
N ARG A 277 26.47 -32.68 13.16
CA ARG A 277 27.02 -31.41 13.70
C ARG A 277 27.79 -31.70 14.99
N ARG A 278 29.11 -31.50 14.94
CA ARG A 278 30.01 -31.68 16.09
C ARG A 278 29.89 -30.53 17.09
N GLU A 279 30.28 -30.79 18.33
CA GLU A 279 30.35 -29.81 19.42
C GLU A 279 31.47 -28.77 19.19
N ILE A 280 31.33 -27.62 19.85
CA ILE A 280 32.44 -26.85 20.44
C ILE A 280 31.99 -26.46 21.86
N ASP A 281 32.92 -26.57 22.81
CA ASP A 281 32.72 -26.78 24.25
C ASP A 281 31.87 -25.79 25.07
N GLU A 282 31.40 -26.33 26.21
CA GLU A 282 30.99 -25.60 27.41
C GLU A 282 32.14 -25.57 28.44
N SER A 283 32.53 -24.37 28.92
CA SER A 283 33.14 -24.12 30.25
C SER A 283 33.49 -22.62 30.39
N ALA A 284 33.44 -21.96 31.56
CA ALA A 284 33.07 -22.37 32.92
C ALA A 284 32.07 -21.31 33.49
N ASN A 285 31.07 -21.66 34.33
CA ASN A 285 31.16 -21.91 35.79
C ASN A 285 31.77 -20.71 36.56
N VAL A 286 31.26 -20.19 37.68
CA VAL A 286 30.35 -20.67 38.76
C VAL A 286 29.43 -19.49 39.18
N SER A 287 28.12 -19.64 39.44
CA SER A 287 27.58 -19.88 40.79
C SER A 287 26.02 -20.04 40.83
N ARG A 288 25.37 -19.69 41.96
CA ARG A 288 23.92 -19.67 42.23
C ARG A 288 23.60 -18.51 43.19
N THR A 289 22.39 -17.92 43.13
CA THR A 289 21.48 -17.94 44.31
C THR A 289 20.01 -17.57 44.03
N LYS A 290 19.13 -18.35 44.68
CA LYS A 290 17.77 -18.07 45.20
C LYS A 290 16.81 -17.16 44.43
N SER A 291 15.68 -17.77 44.04
CA SER A 291 14.38 -17.13 43.87
C SER A 291 13.80 -16.60 45.19
N ARG A 292 12.93 -15.58 45.09
CA ARG A 292 11.80 -15.37 46.02
C ARG A 292 10.69 -14.58 45.31
N ILE A 293 9.65 -15.27 44.87
CA ILE A 293 8.38 -14.64 44.48
C ILE A 293 7.51 -14.58 45.74
N HIS A 294 6.92 -13.43 46.05
CA HIS A 294 5.93 -13.28 47.12
C HIS A 294 4.54 -13.03 46.53
N ILE A 295 3.53 -13.62 47.17
CA ILE A 295 2.11 -13.45 46.85
C ILE A 295 1.57 -12.26 47.67
N SER A 296 0.86 -11.33 47.02
CA SER A 296 -0.12 -10.46 47.68
C SER A 296 -1.06 -9.80 46.66
N ALA A 297 -2.37 -10.01 46.82
CA ALA A 297 -3.41 -9.05 46.41
C ALA A 297 -3.70 -8.12 47.63
N PRO A 298 -4.42 -6.98 47.53
CA PRO A 298 -5.77 -6.87 46.94
C PRO A 298 -6.02 -5.60 46.09
N TRP A 299 -7.28 -5.38 45.74
CA TRP A 299 -7.82 -4.19 45.04
C TRP A 299 -8.12 -3.00 45.98
N ILE A 300 -8.56 -1.89 45.36
CA ILE A 300 -9.30 -0.71 45.91
C ILE A 300 -8.45 0.55 46.23
N GLN A 301 -8.94 1.71 45.74
CA GLN A 301 -8.38 3.09 45.74
C GLN A 301 -7.06 3.24 44.94
N ILE A 302 -6.92 4.08 43.90
CA ILE A 302 -7.28 5.50 43.77
C ILE A 302 -7.56 5.81 42.29
N LEU A 303 -8.78 6.27 41.97
CA LEU A 303 -9.11 6.88 40.67
C LEU A 303 -10.01 8.11 40.86
N LYS A 304 -9.54 9.03 41.72
CA LYS A 304 -10.06 10.39 41.90
C LYS A 304 -8.92 11.40 41.68
N GLN A 305 -9.28 12.65 41.42
CA GLN A 305 -8.37 13.80 41.27
C GLN A 305 -7.39 13.78 40.07
N LYS A 306 -7.91 14.10 38.85
CA LYS A 306 -7.39 15.25 38.05
C LYS A 306 -8.19 15.69 36.80
N LEU A 307 -9.52 15.58 36.79
CA LEU A 307 -10.38 16.29 35.80
C LEU A 307 -11.53 17.06 36.47
N LYS A 308 -11.21 17.99 37.37
CA LYS A 308 -12.13 19.07 37.79
C LYS A 308 -11.35 20.27 38.34
N ASN A 309 -11.17 21.31 37.52
CA ASN A 309 -11.24 22.75 37.89
C ASN A 309 -10.68 23.66 36.78
N ARG A 310 -11.58 24.15 35.91
CA ARG A 310 -11.75 25.58 35.63
C ARG A 310 -13.02 25.78 34.81
N ASN A 311 -14.08 26.27 35.44
CA ASN A 311 -15.20 26.94 34.78
C ASN A 311 -15.99 27.76 35.82
N GLN A 312 -15.78 29.08 35.79
CA GLN A 312 -16.43 30.20 36.50
C GLN A 312 -15.59 31.43 36.07
N THR A 313 -16.08 32.62 35.70
CA THR A 313 -17.42 33.21 35.42
C THR A 313 -17.16 34.50 34.61
N GLY A 314 -18.06 35.11 33.84
CA GLY A 314 -19.48 34.86 33.57
C GLY A 314 -19.98 35.76 32.42
N ASN A 315 -21.31 35.93 32.26
CA ASN A 315 -21.96 36.64 31.14
C ASN A 315 -21.92 38.18 31.27
N ILE A 316 -21.94 38.90 30.14
CA ILE A 316 -22.74 40.13 29.86
C ILE A 316 -23.20 40.05 28.38
N SER A 317 -24.31 40.72 28.02
CA SER A 317 -24.94 40.76 26.69
C SER A 317 -24.72 42.08 25.93
N GLU A 318 -25.17 42.10 24.66
CA GLU A 318 -25.65 43.26 23.86
C GLU A 318 -24.73 44.47 23.52
N GLU A 319 -24.65 44.70 22.21
CA GLU A 319 -24.70 45.97 21.45
C GLU A 319 -23.83 47.21 21.81
N GLU A 320 -23.88 48.15 20.85
CA GLU A 320 -23.17 49.43 20.73
C GLU A 320 -21.62 49.42 20.65
N SER A 321 -20.94 50.35 19.96
CA SER A 321 -21.11 51.06 18.67
C SER A 321 -20.14 52.26 18.72
N GLN A 322 -19.60 52.66 17.56
CA GLN A 322 -19.02 53.98 17.23
C GLN A 322 -18.19 54.76 18.27
N HIS A 323 -16.90 54.97 17.94
CA HIS A 323 -16.34 56.27 17.52
C HIS A 323 -14.86 56.07 17.10
N LEU A 324 -14.25 56.80 16.15
CA LEU A 324 -14.71 57.95 15.35
C LEU A 324 -14.15 57.89 13.90
N HIS A 325 -14.67 58.74 13.00
CA HIS A 325 -14.38 58.87 11.54
C HIS A 325 -12.88 59.06 11.17
N LEU A 326 -12.39 58.98 9.91
CA LEU A 326 -12.91 59.27 8.54
C LEU A 326 -12.34 58.26 7.50
N GLN A 327 -12.75 58.11 6.22
CA GLN A 327 -13.82 58.73 5.39
C GLN A 327 -14.48 57.68 4.43
N THR A 328 -14.75 57.99 3.14
CA THR A 328 -15.62 57.19 2.24
C THR A 328 -15.23 57.16 0.74
N ASN A 329 -15.48 56.01 0.10
CA ASN A 329 -15.72 55.68 -1.33
C ASN A 329 -15.53 56.72 -2.46
N THR A 330 -14.91 56.25 -3.55
CA THR A 330 -15.49 56.26 -4.92
C THR A 330 -14.99 55.04 -5.71
N ASP A 331 -15.80 54.59 -6.67
CA ASP A 331 -15.63 53.34 -7.44
C ASP A 331 -15.20 53.63 -8.91
N ILE A 332 -15.23 52.62 -9.80
CA ILE A 332 -15.36 52.70 -11.28
C ILE A 332 -14.08 52.62 -12.17
N ARG A 333 -13.93 51.42 -12.79
CA ARG A 333 -13.52 51.08 -14.18
C ARG A 333 -12.04 50.92 -14.64
N TRP A 334 -11.94 49.99 -15.60
CA TRP A 334 -11.03 49.82 -16.74
C TRP A 334 -9.50 49.90 -16.52
N LEU A 335 -8.83 48.80 -16.84
CA LEU A 335 -7.54 48.85 -17.54
C LEU A 335 -7.40 47.69 -18.53
N LEU A 336 -7.84 47.94 -19.76
CA LEU A 336 -7.44 47.16 -20.93
C LEU A 336 -6.64 48.09 -21.86
N CYS A 337 -5.74 47.48 -22.63
CA CYS A 337 -5.05 48.05 -23.79
C CYS A 337 -3.82 48.96 -23.60
N GLN A 338 -3.02 48.90 -24.66
CA GLN A 338 -1.98 49.81 -25.14
C GLN A 338 -0.68 49.99 -24.33
N MET A 339 0.29 49.22 -24.81
CA MET A 339 1.72 49.55 -24.85
C MET A 339 1.96 51.04 -25.17
N HIS A 340 2.72 51.74 -24.32
CA HIS A 340 3.59 52.80 -24.79
C HIS A 340 5.05 52.47 -24.46
N ILE A 341 5.86 52.38 -25.52
CA ILE A 341 7.28 52.07 -25.43
C ILE A 341 8.00 53.30 -24.87
N HIS A 342 8.32 53.27 -23.57
CA HIS A 342 9.36 54.15 -23.03
C HIS A 342 10.72 53.48 -23.21
N SER A 343 11.49 54.01 -24.16
CA SER A 343 12.85 53.59 -24.53
C SER A 343 13.88 54.00 -23.46
N SER A 344 13.71 53.51 -22.23
CA SER A 344 14.71 53.66 -21.18
C SER A 344 16.03 53.05 -21.65
N ALA A 345 17.03 53.91 -21.87
CA ALA A 345 18.29 53.56 -22.50
C ALA A 345 19.01 52.43 -21.74
N LYS A 346 19.85 51.66 -22.45
CA LYS A 346 20.70 50.60 -21.88
C LYS A 346 21.85 51.15 -21.03
N GLY A 347 21.54 51.94 -20.01
CA GLY A 347 22.46 52.42 -18.98
C GLY A 347 22.93 51.27 -18.11
N GLY A 348 24.03 50.64 -18.53
CA GLY A 348 24.63 49.47 -17.89
C GLY A 348 24.75 49.64 -16.37
N ALA A 349 24.36 48.60 -15.63
CA ALA A 349 24.57 48.58 -14.20
C ALA A 349 26.06 48.32 -13.91
N ALA A 350 26.75 49.31 -13.34
CA ALA A 350 28.08 49.08 -12.80
C ALA A 350 28.03 47.99 -11.71
N GLY A 351 29.05 47.13 -11.71
CA GLY A 351 29.27 46.14 -10.66
C GLY A 351 30.20 46.67 -9.57
N PRO A 352 30.52 45.85 -8.56
CA PRO A 352 31.64 46.16 -7.67
C PRO A 352 32.94 46.28 -8.48
N ARG A 353 33.72 47.33 -8.19
CA ARG A 353 35.02 47.59 -8.82
C ARG A 353 36.12 47.47 -7.78
N LEU A 354 37.26 46.90 -8.16
CA LEU A 354 38.46 46.89 -7.31
C LEU A 354 39.25 48.18 -7.52
N ASN A 355 39.88 48.68 -6.47
CA ASN A 355 40.85 49.76 -6.57
C ASN A 355 42.14 49.27 -7.24
N ASN A 356 42.78 50.16 -7.97
CA ASN A 356 44.10 49.92 -8.57
C ASN A 356 45.14 49.76 -7.45
N ASN A 357 46.15 48.91 -7.67
CA ASN A 357 47.27 48.68 -6.74
C ASN A 357 46.85 48.29 -5.29
N GLN A 358 45.68 47.65 -5.11
CA GLN A 358 45.22 47.13 -3.82
C GLN A 358 45.07 45.61 -3.83
N LEU A 359 45.46 45.00 -2.71
CA LEU A 359 45.32 43.58 -2.40
C LEU A 359 44.27 43.42 -1.29
N TYR A 360 43.15 42.79 -1.61
CA TYR A 360 42.06 42.53 -0.67
C TYR A 360 42.23 41.14 -0.07
N LYS A 361 42.35 41.05 1.25
CA LYS A 361 42.51 39.79 1.98
C LYS A 361 41.20 39.38 2.62
N PHE A 362 40.64 38.28 2.14
CA PHE A 362 39.39 37.72 2.61
C PHE A 362 39.62 36.45 3.42
N SER A 363 38.78 36.21 4.43
CA SER A 363 38.56 34.88 4.98
C SER A 363 37.37 34.24 4.26
N TYR A 364 37.55 32.99 3.82
CA TYR A 364 36.53 32.21 3.12
C TYR A 364 36.26 30.91 3.86
N THR A 365 34.97 30.62 4.08
CA THR A 365 34.51 29.31 4.54
C THR A 365 33.39 28.79 3.65
N THR A 366 33.39 27.49 3.40
CA THR A 366 32.27 26.77 2.76
C THR A 366 32.00 25.49 3.55
N GLU A 367 30.75 25.28 3.96
CA GLU A 367 30.33 24.10 4.70
C GLU A 367 29.13 23.44 4.02
N VAL A 368 29.06 22.11 4.14
CA VAL A 368 27.90 21.32 3.70
C VAL A 368 27.44 20.43 4.83
N LEU A 369 26.15 20.48 5.12
CA LEU A 369 25.44 19.69 6.13
C LEU A 369 24.36 18.84 5.45
N VAL A 370 24.25 17.59 5.89
CA VAL A 370 23.18 16.66 5.50
C VAL A 370 22.42 16.26 6.75
N ASP A 371 21.14 16.63 6.78
CA ASP A 371 20.21 16.51 7.91
C ASP A 371 19.04 15.58 7.57
N ARG A 372 18.41 15.01 8.60
CA ARG A 372 17.03 14.48 8.50
C ARG A 372 16.04 15.63 8.60
N ALA A 373 14.96 15.62 7.81
CA ALA A 373 14.02 16.75 7.77
C ALA A 373 13.19 16.95 9.07
N ARG A 374 13.20 15.98 10.00
CA ARG A 374 12.73 16.13 11.38
C ARG A 374 13.80 15.60 12.34
N GLY A 375 14.26 16.43 13.27
CA GLY A 375 15.30 16.11 14.27
C GLY A 375 16.06 17.35 14.74
N SER A 376 16.88 17.22 15.79
CA SER A 376 17.81 18.28 16.21
C SER A 376 19.04 18.34 15.30
N LYS A 377 19.77 19.46 15.32
CA LYS A 377 21.03 19.63 14.56
C LYS A 377 22.17 18.70 15.00
N GLU A 378 22.03 18.02 16.13
CA GLU A 378 23.07 17.17 16.73
C GLU A 378 23.30 15.87 15.95
N GLY A 379 22.30 15.43 15.17
CA GLY A 379 22.42 14.29 14.24
C GLY A 379 23.03 14.61 12.87
N SER A 380 23.45 15.86 12.63
CA SER A 380 23.92 16.33 11.33
C SER A 380 25.28 15.73 10.92
N THR A 381 25.48 15.52 9.62
CA THR A 381 26.76 15.07 9.05
C THR A 381 27.24 15.97 7.94
N GLY A 382 28.51 16.36 7.98
CA GLY A 382 29.02 17.41 7.13
C GLY A 382 30.47 17.80 7.42
N TYR A 383 31.04 18.61 6.52
CA TYR A 383 32.39 19.16 6.64
C TYR A 383 32.40 20.64 6.24
N ARG A 384 33.37 21.37 6.78
CA ARG A 384 33.67 22.77 6.48
C ARG A 384 35.08 22.84 5.89
N ILE A 385 35.24 23.56 4.79
CA ILE A 385 36.53 23.97 4.26
C ILE A 385 36.71 25.45 4.62
N SER A 386 37.83 25.76 5.26
CA SER A 386 38.20 27.11 5.71
C SER A 386 39.51 27.51 5.03
N SER A 387 39.64 28.73 4.52
CA SER A 387 40.83 29.20 3.80
C SER A 387 40.91 30.72 3.76
N ASP A 388 42.12 31.26 3.63
CA ASP A 388 42.32 32.67 3.31
C ASP A 388 42.36 32.85 1.78
N VAL A 389 41.88 33.99 1.29
CA VAL A 389 41.73 34.30 -0.13
C VAL A 389 42.26 35.70 -0.42
N ASP A 390 43.33 35.76 -1.19
CA ASP A 390 43.92 36.99 -1.71
C ASP A 390 43.26 37.33 -3.06
N VAL A 391 42.76 38.57 -3.21
CA VAL A 391 42.13 39.06 -4.44
C VAL A 391 42.75 40.40 -4.84
N ASN A 392 43.20 40.53 -6.10
CA ASN A 392 43.75 41.79 -6.63
C ASN A 392 43.27 42.07 -8.07
N LEU A 393 43.25 43.35 -8.44
CA LEU A 393 43.11 43.78 -9.84
C LEU A 393 44.37 43.41 -10.63
N VAL A 394 44.19 42.95 -11.87
CA VAL A 394 45.29 42.53 -12.77
C VAL A 394 45.33 43.40 -14.01
N TRP A 395 44.16 43.74 -14.56
CA TRP A 395 44.00 44.58 -15.74
C TRP A 395 42.59 45.15 -15.76
N ARG A 396 42.44 46.33 -16.38
CA ARG A 396 41.17 47.00 -16.64
C ARG A 396 41.15 47.51 -18.07
N ASP A 397 40.01 47.39 -18.74
CA ASP A 397 39.83 47.86 -20.10
C ASP A 397 39.99 49.40 -20.17
N PRO A 398 40.92 49.94 -20.96
CA PRO A 398 41.13 51.38 -21.07
C PRO A 398 39.89 52.17 -21.50
N SER A 399 38.98 51.52 -22.23
CA SER A 399 37.71 52.05 -22.73
C SER A 399 36.53 51.81 -21.78
N SER A 400 36.66 50.94 -20.76
CA SER A 400 35.53 50.47 -19.95
C SER A 400 35.95 50.12 -18.52
N LYS A 401 35.81 51.06 -17.58
CA LYS A 401 36.16 50.84 -16.16
C LYS A 401 35.39 49.71 -15.45
N ASP A 402 34.29 49.24 -16.04
CA ASP A 402 33.49 48.09 -15.57
C ASP A 402 33.88 46.74 -16.20
N ASP A 403 34.88 46.70 -17.09
CA ASP A 403 35.47 45.48 -17.66
C ASP A 403 36.88 45.30 -17.06
N GLN A 404 37.02 44.30 -16.19
CA GLN A 404 38.18 44.12 -15.32
C GLN A 404 38.54 42.63 -15.16
N LEU A 405 39.84 42.34 -15.17
CA LEU A 405 40.42 41.03 -14.89
C LEU A 405 40.99 41.05 -13.47
N ILE A 406 40.54 40.11 -12.64
CA ILE A 406 41.01 39.95 -11.26
C ILE A 406 41.70 38.59 -11.07
N ARG A 407 42.69 38.56 -10.19
CA ARG A 407 43.38 37.34 -9.74
C ARG A 407 42.85 36.95 -8.37
N LEU A 408 42.69 35.64 -8.17
CA LEU A 408 42.41 35.02 -6.88
C LEU A 408 43.51 34.01 -6.55
N VAL A 409 43.91 33.96 -5.29
CA VAL A 409 44.80 32.93 -4.72
C VAL A 409 44.20 32.41 -3.42
N ILE A 410 44.19 31.09 -3.23
CA ILE A 410 43.67 30.45 -2.01
C ILE A 410 44.88 29.97 -1.18
N SER A 411 44.89 30.25 0.11
CA SER A 411 45.94 29.84 1.05
C SER A 411 45.34 29.32 2.37
N ASN A 412 46.21 28.80 3.25
CA ASN A 412 45.86 28.38 4.62
C ASN A 412 44.65 27.45 4.75
N VAL A 413 44.48 26.53 3.78
CA VAL A 413 43.33 25.63 3.68
C VAL A 413 43.27 24.65 4.87
N ARG A 414 42.11 24.56 5.52
CA ARG A 414 41.78 23.64 6.62
C ARG A 414 40.47 22.92 6.30
N ILE A 415 40.29 21.71 6.84
CA ILE A 415 39.08 20.90 6.64
C ILE A 415 38.62 20.38 7.99
N ASP A 416 37.49 20.89 8.45
CA ASP A 416 36.94 20.69 9.79
C ASP A 416 35.60 19.93 9.72
N PRO A 417 35.19 19.18 10.75
CA PRO A 417 33.83 18.65 10.82
C PRO A 417 32.82 19.80 11.01
N ALA A 418 31.75 19.83 10.21
CA ALA A 418 30.76 20.92 10.29
C ALA A 418 29.88 20.84 11.56
N SER A 419 29.74 19.65 12.14
CA SER A 419 29.06 19.40 13.42
C SER A 419 30.05 18.92 14.49
N ARG A 420 29.85 19.36 15.75
CA ARG A 420 30.70 18.94 16.88
C ARG A 420 30.57 17.42 17.09
N ARG A 421 31.71 16.72 17.21
CA ARG A 421 31.79 15.28 17.48
C ARG A 421 32.89 15.00 18.49
N SER A 422 32.73 13.95 19.28
CA SER A 422 33.80 13.41 20.11
C SER A 422 34.97 12.94 19.23
N GLU A 423 36.20 13.13 19.71
CA GLU A 423 37.44 12.84 18.98
C GLU A 423 37.45 11.41 18.40
N LYS A 424 37.09 10.42 19.22
CA LYS A 424 36.95 8.99 18.84
C LYS A 424 35.95 8.71 17.70
N LYS A 425 35.14 9.69 17.28
CA LYS A 425 34.16 9.61 16.18
C LYS A 425 34.38 10.69 15.10
N ASN A 426 35.47 11.46 15.18
CA ASN A 426 35.81 12.50 14.22
C ASN A 426 36.90 12.00 13.27
N ILE A 427 36.51 11.62 12.05
CA ILE A 427 37.43 11.14 10.99
C ILE A 427 38.42 12.19 10.49
N LEU A 428 38.27 13.46 10.90
CA LEU A 428 39.18 14.56 10.60
C LEU A 428 40.10 14.94 11.78
N HIS A 429 39.99 14.26 12.93
CA HIS A 429 40.79 14.57 14.11
C HIS A 429 42.29 14.34 13.85
N GLY A 430 43.10 15.37 14.08
CA GLY A 430 44.54 15.36 13.77
C GLY A 430 44.89 15.33 12.27
N SER A 431 43.90 15.37 11.37
CA SER A 431 44.14 15.35 9.92
C SER A 431 44.52 16.73 9.38
N THR A 432 45.43 16.77 8.42
CA THR A 432 45.80 17.99 7.69
C THR A 432 45.09 18.06 6.33
N ALA A 433 44.93 19.26 5.77
CA ALA A 433 44.36 19.41 4.42
C ALA A 433 45.16 18.64 3.34
N GLU A 434 46.47 18.46 3.51
CA GLU A 434 47.29 17.62 2.62
C GLU A 434 46.95 16.14 2.76
N SER A 435 46.74 15.63 3.98
CA SER A 435 46.33 14.23 4.20
C SER A 435 44.93 13.92 3.66
N VAL A 436 44.00 14.88 3.69
CA VAL A 436 42.61 14.71 3.24
C VAL A 436 42.45 14.89 1.72
N LEU A 437 43.08 15.92 1.12
CA LEU A 437 42.96 16.18 -0.32
C LEU A 437 43.98 15.38 -1.15
N GLY A 438 45.16 15.13 -0.58
CA GLY A 438 46.37 14.71 -1.28
C GLY A 438 47.16 15.89 -1.83
N LYS A 439 48.50 15.84 -1.70
CA LYS A 439 49.48 16.87 -2.12
C LYS A 439 49.17 17.54 -3.45
N THR A 440 48.87 16.74 -4.48
CA THR A 440 48.58 17.22 -5.84
C THR A 440 47.30 18.05 -5.93
N LYS A 441 46.26 17.70 -5.17
CA LYS A 441 44.99 18.44 -5.15
C LYS A 441 45.08 19.72 -4.31
N LEU A 442 45.80 19.68 -3.18
CA LEU A 442 46.03 20.87 -2.37
C LEU A 442 46.87 21.90 -3.14
N ALA A 443 47.97 21.48 -3.77
CA ALA A 443 48.77 22.34 -4.63
C ALA A 443 47.95 22.91 -5.82
N ALA A 444 47.07 22.11 -6.43
CA ALA A 444 46.15 22.59 -7.47
C ALA A 444 45.12 23.61 -6.94
N LEU A 445 44.64 23.46 -5.70
CA LEU A 445 43.70 24.41 -5.10
C LEU A 445 44.36 25.77 -4.81
N MET A 446 45.61 25.76 -4.35
CA MET A 446 46.38 26.96 -4.03
C MET A 446 46.96 27.69 -5.25
N LYS A 447 46.91 27.08 -6.45
CA LYS A 447 47.33 27.76 -7.69
C LYS A 447 46.43 28.96 -8.02
N PRO A 448 47.01 30.08 -8.49
CA PRO A 448 46.25 31.26 -8.90
C PRO A 448 45.25 30.91 -10.01
N PHE A 449 44.15 31.66 -10.04
CA PHE A 449 43.16 31.62 -11.11
C PHE A 449 42.62 33.02 -11.37
N LEU A 450 42.09 33.27 -12.57
CA LEU A 450 41.65 34.60 -12.98
C LEU A 450 40.15 34.61 -13.29
N LEU A 451 39.46 35.66 -12.86
CA LEU A 451 38.06 35.91 -13.17
C LEU A 451 37.95 37.20 -13.99
N HIS A 452 37.30 37.10 -15.14
CA HIS A 452 37.00 38.25 -15.99
C HIS A 452 35.58 38.74 -15.69
N LEU A 453 35.47 39.90 -15.04
CA LEU A 453 34.21 40.54 -14.69
C LEU A 453 33.91 41.67 -15.68
N LYS A 454 32.74 41.65 -16.30
CA LYS A 454 32.17 42.80 -17.02
C LYS A 454 30.83 43.18 -16.40
N ASN A 455 30.65 44.44 -16.00
CA ASN A 455 29.43 44.93 -15.34
C ASN A 455 29.04 44.09 -14.10
N GLY A 456 30.03 43.62 -13.33
CA GLY A 456 29.81 42.76 -12.15
C GLY A 456 29.41 41.31 -12.43
N LYS A 457 29.42 40.86 -13.70
CA LYS A 457 29.09 39.48 -14.10
C LYS A 457 30.31 38.78 -14.69
N ALA A 458 30.41 37.46 -14.48
CA ALA A 458 31.49 36.66 -15.06
C ALA A 458 31.34 36.52 -16.58
N LYS A 459 32.31 37.06 -17.32
CA LYS A 459 32.44 36.93 -18.79
C LYS A 459 33.31 35.73 -19.17
N ALA A 460 34.39 35.49 -18.42
CA ALA A 460 35.25 34.32 -18.54
C ALA A 460 35.89 33.95 -17.20
N PHE A 461 36.26 32.67 -17.06
CA PHE A 461 36.94 32.12 -15.88
C PHE A 461 38.13 31.29 -16.37
N TYR A 462 39.32 31.61 -15.88
CA TYR A 462 40.59 31.04 -16.34
C TYR A 462 41.26 30.24 -15.22
N SER A 463 41.56 28.97 -15.52
CA SER A 463 42.32 28.07 -14.64
C SER A 463 43.23 27.18 -15.49
N TYR A 464 44.07 26.37 -14.85
CA TYR A 464 44.94 25.44 -15.54
C TYR A 464 44.16 24.20 -16.01
N TRP A 465 44.28 23.83 -17.29
CA TRP A 465 43.57 22.67 -17.88
C TRP A 465 43.77 21.36 -17.10
N ALA A 466 45.00 21.13 -16.62
CA ALA A 466 45.40 19.92 -15.89
C ALA A 466 44.89 19.83 -14.45
N GLU A 467 44.13 20.82 -13.95
CA GLU A 467 43.54 20.74 -12.61
C GLU A 467 42.35 19.77 -12.57
N PRO A 468 42.20 18.94 -11.52
CA PRO A 468 41.04 18.08 -11.35
C PRO A 468 39.73 18.89 -11.34
N ALA A 469 38.70 18.37 -12.00
CA ALA A 469 37.38 19.02 -12.08
C ALA A 469 36.79 19.38 -10.71
N THR A 470 37.04 18.57 -9.66
CA THR A 470 36.66 18.87 -8.27
C THR A 470 37.27 20.19 -7.76
N ILE A 471 38.53 20.45 -8.07
CA ILE A 471 39.27 21.64 -7.63
C ILE A 471 38.85 22.86 -8.45
N LYS A 472 38.69 22.71 -9.78
CA LYS A 472 38.15 23.77 -10.64
C LYS A 472 36.73 24.17 -10.20
N ASN A 473 35.88 23.21 -9.81
CA ASN A 473 34.54 23.50 -9.30
C ASN A 473 34.54 24.23 -7.94
N LEU A 474 35.48 23.93 -7.04
CA LEU A 474 35.64 24.67 -5.79
C LEU A 474 36.08 26.13 -6.04
N LYS A 475 37.04 26.34 -6.96
CA LYS A 475 37.44 27.68 -7.44
C LYS A 475 36.28 28.44 -8.10
N ARG A 476 35.46 27.78 -8.94
CA ARG A 476 34.24 28.34 -9.55
C ARG A 476 33.20 28.76 -8.50
N GLY A 477 33.04 27.99 -7.43
CA GLY A 477 32.14 28.32 -6.33
C GLY A 477 32.50 29.66 -5.68
N LEU A 478 33.77 29.82 -5.30
CA LEU A 478 34.32 31.07 -4.77
C LEU A 478 34.20 32.23 -5.77
N ALA A 479 34.56 32.01 -7.05
CA ALA A 479 34.40 33.01 -8.11
C ALA A 479 32.94 33.48 -8.30
N SER A 480 31.96 32.57 -8.11
CA SER A 480 30.53 32.86 -8.22
C SER A 480 29.99 33.75 -7.08
N LEU A 481 30.77 34.00 -6.02
CA LEU A 481 30.45 34.98 -4.97
C LEU A 481 30.91 36.40 -5.34
N LEU A 482 31.82 36.58 -6.30
CA LEU A 482 32.21 37.92 -6.78
C LEU A 482 31.28 38.47 -7.88
N GLN A 483 30.23 37.72 -8.23
CA GLN A 483 29.20 38.13 -9.18
C GLN A 483 28.05 38.88 -8.48
N VAL A 484 28.07 40.21 -8.54
CA VAL A 484 27.11 41.09 -7.84
C VAL A 484 26.61 42.18 -8.78
N GLN A 485 25.34 42.56 -8.61
CA GLN A 485 24.68 43.63 -9.35
C GLN A 485 24.06 44.62 -8.37
N LEU A 486 24.34 45.91 -8.56
CA LEU A 486 23.93 46.97 -7.63
C LEU A 486 22.55 47.56 -7.93
N LYS A 487 21.88 47.14 -9.02
CA LYS A 487 20.49 47.51 -9.36
C LYS A 487 19.53 46.34 -9.08
N THR A 488 18.42 46.63 -8.41
CA THR A 488 17.29 45.72 -8.23
C THR A 488 16.71 45.26 -9.57
N GLY A 489 16.32 43.99 -9.68
CA GLY A 489 15.67 43.42 -10.86
C GLY A 489 16.04 41.96 -11.13
N LYS A 490 15.25 41.31 -12.00
CA LYS A 490 15.49 39.92 -12.44
C LYS A 490 16.41 39.89 -13.66
N VAL A 491 17.41 39.01 -13.63
CA VAL A 491 18.38 38.80 -14.71
C VAL A 491 18.63 37.31 -14.92
N ILE A 492 19.19 36.96 -16.09
CA ILE A 492 19.73 35.62 -16.33
C ILE A 492 21.22 35.68 -16.04
N GLU A 493 21.70 34.79 -15.17
CA GLU A 493 23.10 34.71 -14.75
C GLU A 493 23.69 33.34 -15.11
N ASN A 494 24.97 33.33 -15.48
CA ASN A 494 25.77 32.12 -15.59
C ASN A 494 26.72 32.10 -14.39
N ASP A 495 26.69 31.05 -13.59
CA ASP A 495 27.62 30.83 -12.48
C ASP A 495 27.86 29.32 -12.27
N VAL A 496 28.50 28.91 -11.17
CA VAL A 496 28.75 27.49 -10.85
C VAL A 496 27.50 26.59 -10.91
N SER A 497 26.31 27.12 -10.57
CA SER A 497 25.00 26.46 -10.61
C SER A 497 24.43 26.30 -12.03
N GLY A 498 25.13 26.77 -13.07
CA GLY A 498 24.65 26.76 -14.46
C GLY A 498 24.06 28.10 -14.90
N ARG A 499 23.14 28.05 -15.88
CA ARG A 499 22.43 29.25 -16.38
C ARG A 499 21.08 29.37 -15.71
N CYS A 500 20.92 30.32 -14.80
CA CYS A 500 19.78 30.46 -13.88
C CYS A 500 19.08 31.82 -14.03
N THR A 501 17.80 31.90 -13.67
CA THR A 501 17.11 33.17 -13.39
C THR A 501 17.41 33.61 -11.95
N VAL A 502 17.80 34.86 -11.77
CA VAL A 502 18.24 35.43 -10.49
C VAL A 502 17.53 36.75 -10.23
N ASP A 503 16.93 36.88 -9.05
CA ASP A 503 16.28 38.11 -8.55
C ASP A 503 17.26 38.86 -7.64
N TYR A 504 17.63 40.09 -8.03
CA TYR A 504 18.44 40.98 -7.20
C TYR A 504 17.56 42.02 -6.52
N LYS A 505 17.79 42.24 -5.22
CA LYS A 505 17.17 43.31 -4.43
C LYS A 505 18.29 44.11 -3.75
N ALA A 506 18.51 45.33 -4.22
CA ALA A 506 19.49 46.26 -3.67
C ALA A 506 18.81 47.23 -2.69
N VAL A 507 19.42 47.37 -1.51
CA VAL A 507 19.09 48.29 -0.43
C VAL A 507 20.38 49.05 -0.08
N LYS A 508 20.29 50.21 0.59
CA LYS A 508 21.49 50.99 0.97
C LYS A 508 22.45 50.14 1.81
N GLY A 509 23.63 49.85 1.28
CA GLY A 509 24.67 49.03 1.93
C GLY A 509 24.48 47.50 1.85
N GLN A 510 23.40 46.98 1.26
CA GLN A 510 23.15 45.54 1.20
C GLN A 510 22.45 45.10 -0.09
N VAL A 511 22.92 44.01 -0.70
CA VAL A 511 22.29 43.40 -1.87
C VAL A 511 21.91 41.95 -1.57
N THR A 512 20.65 41.59 -1.75
CA THR A 512 20.20 40.19 -1.72
C THR A 512 20.07 39.66 -3.14
N ARG A 513 20.66 38.48 -3.39
CA ARG A 513 20.62 37.74 -4.65
C ARG A 513 19.92 36.40 -4.41
N SER A 514 18.73 36.20 -4.99
CA SER A 514 17.96 34.96 -4.87
C SER A 514 17.93 34.21 -6.19
N LYS A 515 18.48 32.99 -6.26
CA LYS A 515 18.43 32.16 -7.48
C LYS A 515 17.15 31.32 -7.52
N ILE A 516 16.44 31.34 -8.64
CA ILE A 516 15.27 30.48 -8.87
C ILE A 516 15.80 29.14 -9.40
N LEU A 517 16.21 28.25 -8.51
CA LEU A 517 17.00 27.05 -8.84
C LEU A 517 16.32 26.10 -9.85
N ASP A 518 14.99 26.01 -9.87
CA ASP A 518 14.27 25.19 -10.85
C ASP A 518 14.32 25.75 -12.30
N THR A 519 14.83 26.97 -12.49
CA THR A 519 15.15 27.54 -13.83
C THR A 519 16.59 27.27 -14.28
N CYS A 520 17.46 26.75 -13.41
CA CYS A 520 18.87 26.52 -13.73
C CYS A 520 19.04 25.41 -14.76
N LYS A 521 19.66 25.73 -15.90
CA LYS A 521 20.08 24.74 -16.90
C LYS A 521 21.46 24.20 -16.55
N THR A 522 21.50 22.95 -16.08
CA THR A 522 22.71 22.22 -15.67
C THR A 522 23.03 21.05 -16.62
N PRO A 523 24.31 20.59 -16.69
CA PRO A 523 24.67 19.39 -17.47
C PRO A 523 24.15 18.06 -16.89
N GLU A 524 23.63 18.07 -15.66
CA GLU A 524 23.08 16.88 -15.01
C GLU A 524 21.57 17.01 -14.82
N THR A 525 20.82 16.09 -15.45
CA THR A 525 19.40 15.87 -15.19
C THR A 525 19.22 14.58 -14.39
N GLY A 526 18.98 14.72 -13.09
CA GLY A 526 18.37 13.65 -12.31
C GLY A 526 16.91 13.43 -12.74
N PHE A 527 16.36 12.24 -12.48
CA PHE A 527 14.96 11.93 -12.75
C PHE A 527 14.12 11.87 -11.48
N THR A 528 12.82 12.14 -11.63
CA THR A 528 11.75 11.81 -10.68
C THR A 528 10.56 11.31 -11.50
N THR A 529 9.63 10.58 -10.87
CA THR A 529 8.36 10.20 -11.51
C THR A 529 7.40 11.39 -11.55
N HIS A 530 6.49 11.39 -12.54
CA HIS A 530 5.40 12.37 -12.66
C HIS A 530 4.23 12.05 -11.71
N SER A 531 4.16 10.83 -11.17
CA SER A 531 3.18 10.46 -10.14
C SER A 531 3.41 11.29 -8.87
N GLN A 532 2.43 12.12 -8.50
CA GLN A 532 2.50 12.92 -7.27
C GLN A 532 2.45 12.05 -5.99
N VAL A 533 1.90 10.84 -6.06
CA VAL A 533 1.83 9.91 -4.91
C VAL A 533 3.15 9.15 -4.73
N LEU A 534 3.69 8.57 -5.81
CA LEU A 534 4.96 7.82 -5.80
C LEU A 534 6.21 8.72 -5.89
N GLY A 535 6.02 10.03 -6.06
CA GLY A 535 7.07 11.00 -6.30
C GLY A 535 7.88 11.40 -5.07
N VAL A 536 9.02 12.04 -5.33
CA VAL A 536 9.81 12.77 -4.34
C VAL A 536 9.62 14.27 -4.59
N SER A 537 9.01 14.98 -3.65
CA SER A 537 8.94 16.44 -3.69
C SER A 537 10.32 17.03 -3.39
N ARG A 538 10.72 18.01 -4.20
CA ARG A 538 11.93 18.81 -4.04
C ARG A 538 11.55 20.26 -3.77
N LYS A 539 12.08 20.84 -2.69
CA LYS A 539 12.05 22.29 -2.45
C LYS A 539 13.48 22.81 -2.34
N SER A 540 13.88 23.61 -3.32
CA SER A 540 15.22 24.19 -3.41
C SER A 540 15.15 25.71 -3.20
N ASN A 541 16.11 26.29 -2.49
CA ASN A 541 16.26 27.74 -2.33
C ASN A 541 17.75 28.10 -2.27
N SER A 542 18.17 29.19 -2.92
CA SER A 542 19.55 29.70 -2.86
C SER A 542 19.52 31.22 -2.75
N VAL A 543 20.06 31.72 -1.64
CA VAL A 543 20.09 33.16 -1.33
C VAL A 543 21.52 33.55 -0.98
N THR A 544 22.04 34.61 -1.60
CA THR A 544 23.28 35.27 -1.18
C THR A 544 22.95 36.67 -0.68
N VAL A 545 23.39 37.00 0.53
CA VAL A 545 23.34 38.36 1.09
C VAL A 545 24.74 38.95 1.02
N PHE A 546 24.87 40.08 0.33
CA PHE A 546 26.10 40.85 0.21
C PHE A 546 25.99 42.12 1.07
N THR A 547 26.89 42.31 2.01
CA THR A 547 27.06 43.58 2.72
C THR A 547 28.19 44.35 2.03
N LEU A 548 27.94 45.60 1.68
CA LEU A 548 28.84 46.42 0.89
C LEU A 548 29.53 47.48 1.74
N GLU A 549 30.85 47.55 1.62
CA GLU A 549 31.73 48.53 2.25
C GLU A 549 32.39 49.31 1.10
N ASP A 550 32.22 50.64 1.09
CA ASP A 550 32.66 51.56 0.02
C ASP A 550 32.30 51.14 -1.42
N GLY A 551 31.16 50.45 -1.57
CA GLY A 551 30.67 49.93 -2.86
C GLY A 551 31.33 48.63 -3.33
N PHE A 552 32.26 48.08 -2.54
CA PHE A 552 32.86 46.76 -2.74
C PHE A 552 32.30 45.74 -1.73
N ILE A 553 32.66 44.46 -1.87
CA ILE A 553 32.12 43.37 -1.04
C ILE A 553 32.87 43.32 0.30
N GLY A 554 32.27 43.86 1.36
CA GLY A 554 32.75 43.68 2.73
C GLY A 554 32.46 42.29 3.28
N SER A 555 31.27 41.75 2.96
CA SER A 555 30.99 40.31 3.12
C SER A 555 29.95 39.77 2.15
N ALA A 556 30.02 38.47 1.88
CA ALA A 556 29.03 37.69 1.15
C ALA A 556 28.70 36.41 1.93
N VAL A 557 27.43 36.25 2.32
CA VAL A 557 26.92 35.04 2.98
C VAL A 557 25.92 34.38 2.04
N ALA A 558 26.24 33.19 1.52
CA ALA A 558 25.32 32.38 0.75
C ALA A 558 24.79 31.21 1.58
N GLU A 559 23.50 30.92 1.45
CA GLU A 559 22.85 29.74 2.03
C GLU A 559 21.97 29.10 0.96
N GLU A 560 22.26 27.85 0.63
CA GLU A 560 21.55 27.06 -0.38
C GLU A 560 21.02 25.77 0.26
N ILE A 561 19.71 25.59 0.18
CA ILE A 561 18.96 24.53 0.87
C ILE A 561 18.22 23.70 -0.17
N HIS A 562 18.44 22.39 -0.16
CA HIS A 562 17.60 21.42 -0.86
C HIS A 562 16.89 20.53 0.17
N SER A 563 15.56 20.55 0.17
CA SER A 563 14.74 19.61 0.93
C SER A 563 14.13 18.59 -0.02
N LEU A 564 14.23 17.30 0.31
CA LEU A 564 13.71 16.17 -0.45
C LEU A 564 12.80 15.34 0.47
N ALA A 565 11.56 15.04 0.05
CA ALA A 565 10.63 14.20 0.81
C ALA A 565 9.90 13.21 -0.10
N VAL A 566 9.81 11.94 0.32
CA VAL A 566 8.93 10.97 -0.35
C VAL A 566 7.48 11.39 -0.09
N ASN A 567 6.67 11.57 -1.13
CA ASN A 567 5.33 12.12 -0.97
C ASN A 567 4.42 11.18 -0.17
N ALA A 568 4.40 9.89 -0.53
CA ALA A 568 3.70 8.85 0.22
C ALA A 568 4.27 8.55 1.64
N ARG A 569 5.37 9.20 2.05
CA ARG A 569 5.92 9.07 3.41
C ARG A 569 6.85 10.25 3.72
N ARG A 570 6.29 11.40 4.11
CA ARG A 570 7.04 12.63 4.41
C ARG A 570 7.99 12.47 5.60
N SER A 571 7.84 11.43 6.42
CA SER A 571 8.84 11.04 7.43
C SER A 571 10.18 10.59 6.81
N ALA A 572 10.17 10.08 5.58
CA ALA A 572 11.34 9.71 4.80
C ALA A 572 11.80 10.93 3.98
N ALA A 573 12.44 11.87 4.67
CA ALA A 573 12.85 13.15 4.10
C ALA A 573 14.25 13.58 4.59
N ALA A 574 15.01 14.13 3.66
CA ALA A 574 16.39 14.57 3.83
C ALA A 574 16.53 16.05 3.45
N LYS A 575 17.46 16.75 4.09
CA LYS A 575 17.77 18.15 3.82
C LYS A 575 19.28 18.30 3.65
N VAL A 576 19.69 18.95 2.57
CA VAL A 576 21.07 19.40 2.36
C VAL A 576 21.09 20.91 2.57
N VAL A 577 22.05 21.39 3.37
CA VAL A 577 22.33 22.82 3.54
C VAL A 577 23.78 23.05 3.16
N SER A 578 24.00 23.82 2.11
CA SER A 578 25.29 24.38 1.73
C SER A 578 25.35 25.82 2.22
N ARG A 579 26.45 26.22 2.86
CA ARG A 579 26.65 27.58 3.33
C ARG A 579 28.04 28.07 2.95
N GLN A 580 28.12 29.30 2.49
CA GLN A 580 29.38 29.97 2.15
C GLN A 580 29.44 31.30 2.87
N THR A 581 30.61 31.69 3.33
CA THR A 581 30.87 33.01 3.90
C THR A 581 32.23 33.49 3.43
N LEU A 582 32.23 34.62 2.72
CA LEU A 582 33.40 35.38 2.34
C LEU A 582 33.36 36.70 3.11
N LYS A 583 34.40 37.04 3.87
CA LYS A 583 34.48 38.29 4.65
C LYS A 583 35.82 38.98 4.44
N LEU A 584 35.81 40.27 4.13
CA LEU A 584 37.00 41.09 4.06
C LEU A 584 37.64 41.19 5.46
N VAL A 585 38.95 41.01 5.53
CA VAL A 585 39.74 41.05 6.78
C VAL A 585 40.59 42.31 6.82
N LYS A 586 41.24 42.65 5.70
CA LYS A 586 42.00 43.89 5.49
C LYS A 586 42.33 44.11 4.02
N THR A 587 42.77 45.32 3.70
CA THR A 587 43.31 45.70 2.39
C THR A 587 44.77 46.14 2.56
N GLU A 588 45.64 45.74 1.64
CA GLU A 588 47.08 46.02 1.62
C GLU A 588 47.50 46.59 0.26
N ALA A 589 48.74 47.08 0.15
CA ALA A 589 49.30 47.46 -1.16
C ALA A 589 49.43 46.21 -2.06
N GLY A 590 48.88 46.30 -3.27
CA GLY A 590 48.84 45.22 -4.25
C GLY A 590 49.85 45.39 -5.40
N PRO A 591 50.01 44.35 -6.23
CA PRO A 591 50.86 44.43 -7.42
C PRO A 591 50.31 45.43 -8.45
N LEU A 592 51.21 45.95 -9.29
CA LEU A 592 50.87 46.78 -10.45
C LEU A 592 50.06 45.98 -11.49
N GLU A 593 49.21 46.69 -12.24
CA GLU A 593 48.44 46.13 -13.35
C GLU A 593 49.33 45.76 -14.55
N ALA A 594 48.95 44.68 -15.25
CA ALA A 594 49.62 44.21 -16.45
C ALA A 594 49.22 45.04 -17.68
N ALA A 595 50.20 45.56 -18.40
CA ALA A 595 49.96 46.29 -19.65
C ALA A 595 49.50 45.35 -20.78
N GLY A 596 48.37 45.68 -21.42
CA GLY A 596 47.86 44.96 -22.59
C GLY A 596 46.60 45.60 -23.16
N LYS A 597 46.37 45.41 -24.47
CA LYS A 597 45.17 45.92 -25.17
C LYS A 597 43.93 45.03 -24.97
N ASP A 598 44.14 43.74 -24.67
CA ASP A 598 43.07 42.75 -24.57
C ASP A 598 43.36 41.70 -23.47
N VAL A 599 42.30 41.07 -22.98
CA VAL A 599 42.37 40.08 -21.89
C VAL A 599 43.11 38.80 -22.29
N ALA A 600 43.06 38.36 -23.56
CA ALA A 600 43.70 37.12 -23.96
C ALA A 600 45.24 37.28 -24.01
N GLY A 601 45.72 38.42 -24.51
CA GLY A 601 47.12 38.83 -24.41
C GLY A 601 47.61 38.87 -22.96
N VAL A 602 46.86 39.53 -22.08
CA VAL A 602 47.20 39.66 -20.65
C VAL A 602 47.21 38.32 -19.91
N VAL A 603 46.21 37.46 -20.12
CA VAL A 603 46.20 36.11 -19.52
C VAL A 603 47.43 35.31 -19.98
N LYS A 604 47.78 35.39 -21.27
CA LYS A 604 48.94 34.69 -21.84
C LYS A 604 50.29 35.23 -21.33
N SER A 605 50.41 36.52 -21.03
CA SER A 605 51.62 37.11 -20.44
C SER A 605 51.78 36.81 -18.95
N ILE A 606 50.71 36.45 -18.24
CA ILE A 606 50.76 36.04 -16.82
C ILE A 606 51.23 34.58 -16.71
N ASP A 607 50.58 33.67 -17.43
CA ASP A 607 51.00 32.27 -17.57
C ASP A 607 50.32 31.65 -18.80
N ALA A 608 51.12 31.28 -19.80
CA ALA A 608 50.62 30.67 -21.04
C ALA A 608 49.90 29.31 -20.85
N LYS A 609 49.91 28.73 -19.64
CA LYS A 609 49.18 27.50 -19.28
C LYS A 609 47.79 27.76 -18.67
N LEU A 610 47.43 29.02 -18.41
CA LEU A 610 46.07 29.42 -18.04
C LEU A 610 45.16 29.45 -19.28
N ALA A 611 43.94 28.95 -19.14
CA ALA A 611 42.98 28.91 -20.23
C ALA A 611 41.55 29.11 -19.75
N ALA A 612 40.68 29.61 -20.65
CA ALA A 612 39.26 29.80 -20.38
C ALA A 612 38.55 28.44 -20.26
N VAL A 613 38.16 28.05 -19.05
CA VAL A 613 37.47 26.77 -18.77
C VAL A 613 35.99 26.95 -18.42
N GLY A 614 35.49 28.19 -18.43
CA GLY A 614 34.09 28.53 -18.14
C GLY A 614 33.71 28.46 -16.66
N ILE A 615 32.67 29.20 -16.27
CA ILE A 615 32.26 29.36 -14.86
C ILE A 615 31.34 28.23 -14.34
N VAL A 616 30.64 27.53 -15.23
CA VAL A 616 29.70 26.44 -14.89
C VAL A 616 30.47 25.20 -14.41
N ALA A 617 29.93 24.47 -13.43
CA ALA A 617 30.55 23.27 -12.89
C ALA A 617 30.75 22.15 -13.94
N GLU A 618 31.94 21.54 -13.93
CA GLU A 618 32.25 20.33 -14.71
C GLU A 618 31.73 19.07 -14.01
N LYS A 619 31.30 18.07 -14.79
CA LYS A 619 30.86 16.78 -14.26
C LYS A 619 32.03 15.98 -13.67
N VAL A 620 31.96 15.65 -12.38
CA VAL A 620 32.94 14.82 -11.69
C VAL A 620 32.50 13.35 -11.74
N LYS A 621 33.25 12.49 -12.45
CA LYS A 621 33.12 11.03 -12.30
C LYS A 621 33.85 10.58 -11.04
N SER A 622 33.15 9.90 -10.12
CA SER A 622 33.75 9.28 -8.94
C SER A 622 34.58 8.05 -9.34
N GLN A 623 35.90 8.21 -9.46
CA GLN A 623 36.82 7.07 -9.59
C GLN A 623 36.90 6.33 -8.24
N CYS A 624 36.17 5.23 -8.11
CA CYS A 624 36.30 4.33 -6.97
C CYS A 624 37.51 3.42 -7.16
N LYS A 625 38.43 3.40 -6.19
CA LYS A 625 39.50 2.39 -6.10
C LYS A 625 38.98 1.24 -5.23
N GLY A 626 39.07 0.00 -5.72
CA GLY A 626 38.62 -1.18 -4.98
C GLY A 626 37.10 -1.34 -4.84
N CYS A 627 36.29 -0.66 -5.66
CA CYS A 627 34.88 -1.07 -5.81
C CYS A 627 34.80 -2.39 -6.58
N PRO A 628 33.88 -3.30 -6.23
CA PRO A 628 33.66 -4.52 -7.00
C PRO A 628 33.13 -4.22 -8.40
N SER A 629 33.44 -5.10 -9.36
CA SER A 629 32.84 -5.07 -10.69
C SER A 629 31.34 -5.37 -10.65
N LEU A 630 30.61 -5.11 -11.73
CA LEU A 630 29.19 -5.50 -11.82
C LEU A 630 29.01 -7.02 -11.62
N PHE A 631 29.97 -7.82 -12.11
CA PHE A 631 29.92 -9.28 -12.03
C PHE A 631 30.14 -9.78 -10.60
N GLU A 632 31.13 -9.25 -9.87
CA GLU A 632 31.33 -9.54 -8.44
C GLU A 632 30.11 -9.10 -7.61
N HIS A 633 29.53 -7.94 -7.92
CA HIS A 633 28.33 -7.45 -7.26
C HIS A 633 27.13 -8.37 -7.52
N TRP A 634 26.98 -8.89 -8.76
CA TRP A 634 25.97 -9.88 -9.09
C TRP A 634 26.15 -11.18 -8.29
N GLN A 635 27.36 -11.77 -8.30
CA GLN A 635 27.68 -12.99 -7.54
C GLN A 635 27.37 -12.84 -6.04
N ALA A 636 27.68 -11.67 -5.45
CA ALA A 636 27.38 -11.39 -4.05
C ALA A 636 25.87 -11.26 -3.73
N GLN A 637 25.03 -10.92 -4.71
CA GLN A 637 23.58 -10.75 -4.51
C GLN A 637 22.71 -11.92 -5.00
N GLN A 638 23.22 -12.80 -5.87
CA GLN A 638 22.44 -13.85 -6.54
C GLN A 638 21.55 -14.67 -5.59
N LYS A 639 22.09 -15.14 -4.46
CA LYS A 639 21.34 -15.95 -3.44
C LYS A 639 20.16 -15.21 -2.79
N GLN A 640 20.13 -13.88 -2.82
CA GLN A 640 19.01 -13.06 -2.34
C GLN A 640 17.93 -12.87 -3.42
N LEU A 641 18.26 -13.08 -4.69
CA LEU A 641 17.38 -12.85 -5.85
C LEU A 641 16.77 -14.16 -6.41
N GLU A 642 17.17 -15.32 -5.88
CA GLU A 642 16.47 -16.59 -6.09
C GLU A 642 15.02 -16.55 -5.54
N PRO A 643 14.04 -17.21 -6.19
CA PRO A 643 12.61 -17.09 -5.87
C PRO A 643 12.25 -17.27 -4.38
N ALA A 644 12.84 -18.26 -3.72
CA ALA A 644 12.63 -18.56 -2.29
C ALA A 644 13.19 -17.49 -1.30
N SER A 645 13.80 -16.42 -1.80
CA SER A 645 14.26 -15.27 -1.00
C SER A 645 13.49 -13.98 -1.24
N LEU A 646 12.60 -13.90 -2.24
CA LEU A 646 11.99 -12.63 -2.67
C LEU A 646 11.05 -12.00 -1.63
N SER A 647 10.44 -12.81 -0.75
CA SER A 647 9.63 -12.32 0.37
C SER A 647 10.45 -11.71 1.52
N LYS A 648 11.78 -11.90 1.53
CA LYS A 648 12.67 -11.42 2.60
C LYS A 648 13.05 -9.96 2.33
N ALA A 649 13.06 -9.13 3.38
CA ALA A 649 13.45 -7.72 3.27
C ALA A 649 14.93 -7.49 2.83
N THR A 650 15.74 -8.53 2.67
CA THR A 650 17.04 -8.47 2.01
C THR A 650 16.92 -8.36 0.49
N ALA A 651 16.03 -9.12 -0.15
CA ALA A 651 15.93 -9.21 -1.60
C ALA A 651 15.64 -7.86 -2.30
N PRO A 652 14.70 -7.00 -1.84
CA PRO A 652 14.51 -5.67 -2.41
C PRO A 652 15.73 -4.75 -2.24
N ARG A 653 16.52 -4.91 -1.16
CA ARG A 653 17.76 -4.14 -0.96
C ARG A 653 18.84 -4.59 -1.94
N SER A 654 19.01 -5.90 -2.12
CA SER A 654 19.91 -6.52 -3.10
C SER A 654 19.55 -6.10 -4.54
N PHE A 655 18.26 -6.12 -4.88
CA PHE A 655 17.74 -5.68 -6.18
C PHE A 655 18.03 -4.19 -6.45
N LEU A 656 17.76 -3.32 -5.48
CA LEU A 656 18.05 -1.88 -5.60
C LEU A 656 19.56 -1.60 -5.66
N ALA A 657 20.40 -2.35 -4.95
CA ALA A 657 21.86 -2.24 -5.04
C ALA A 657 22.37 -2.65 -6.44
N LEU A 658 21.90 -3.78 -6.96
CA LEU A 658 22.22 -4.27 -8.30
C LEU A 658 21.83 -3.25 -9.38
N ILE A 659 20.63 -2.64 -9.30
CA ILE A 659 20.20 -1.56 -10.20
C ILE A 659 21.18 -0.38 -10.20
N GLN A 660 21.69 0.04 -9.05
CA GLN A 660 22.65 1.16 -8.94
C GLN A 660 24.06 0.81 -9.45
N SER A 661 24.39 -0.49 -9.56
CA SER A 661 25.58 -0.98 -10.23
C SER A 661 25.37 -1.06 -11.75
N ILE A 662 24.25 -1.63 -12.21
CA ILE A 662 23.87 -1.70 -13.64
C ILE A 662 23.86 -0.31 -14.28
N ARG A 663 23.31 0.71 -13.59
CA ARG A 663 23.27 2.12 -14.06
C ARG A 663 24.64 2.76 -14.35
N LYS A 664 25.74 2.09 -14.01
CA LYS A 664 27.13 2.57 -14.19
C LYS A 664 27.95 1.69 -15.13
N ALA A 665 27.41 0.56 -15.57
CA ALA A 665 28.11 -0.48 -16.31
C ALA A 665 28.04 -0.28 -17.84
N SER A 666 28.87 -1.01 -18.58
CA SER A 666 28.76 -1.10 -20.04
C SER A 666 27.65 -2.06 -20.49
N LYS A 667 27.32 -2.05 -21.79
CA LYS A 667 26.41 -3.04 -22.39
C LYS A 667 26.94 -4.47 -22.18
N ASP A 668 28.26 -4.65 -22.36
CA ASP A 668 28.91 -5.96 -22.35
C ASP A 668 29.02 -6.56 -20.94
N ASP A 669 29.24 -5.71 -19.92
CA ASP A 669 29.16 -6.11 -18.50
C ASP A 669 27.75 -6.65 -18.16
N ILE A 670 26.71 -5.97 -18.66
CA ILE A 670 25.30 -6.32 -18.42
C ILE A 670 24.96 -7.63 -19.15
N LEU A 671 25.40 -7.80 -20.40
CA LEU A 671 25.26 -9.03 -21.16
C LEU A 671 26.00 -10.20 -20.49
N LYS A 672 27.18 -9.97 -19.91
CA LYS A 672 27.92 -10.98 -19.13
C LYS A 672 27.13 -11.43 -17.90
N VAL A 673 26.47 -10.52 -17.19
CA VAL A 673 25.59 -10.88 -16.07
C VAL A 673 24.38 -11.69 -16.55
N LEU A 674 23.64 -11.21 -17.56
CA LEU A 674 22.47 -11.89 -18.13
C LEU A 674 22.81 -13.33 -18.60
N LYS A 675 23.92 -13.49 -19.33
CA LYS A 675 24.40 -14.79 -19.83
C LYS A 675 24.95 -15.72 -18.73
N SER A 676 25.15 -15.22 -17.50
CA SER A 676 25.66 -16.00 -16.35
C SER A 676 24.60 -16.39 -15.30
N ALA A 677 23.38 -15.87 -15.41
CA ALA A 677 22.35 -16.08 -14.40
C ALA A 677 21.76 -17.50 -14.46
N SER A 678 21.41 -18.06 -13.29
CA SER A 678 20.64 -19.31 -13.19
C SER A 678 19.26 -19.11 -13.81
N LYS A 679 18.68 -20.17 -14.43
CA LYS A 679 17.32 -20.12 -15.01
C LYS A 679 16.25 -19.64 -14.00
N THR A 680 16.48 -19.83 -12.71
CA THR A 680 15.62 -19.44 -11.59
C THR A 680 15.76 -17.97 -11.17
N SER A 681 16.95 -17.36 -11.32
CA SER A 681 17.21 -15.95 -10.97
C SER A 681 17.22 -14.99 -12.18
N LEU A 682 17.31 -15.53 -13.40
CA LEU A 682 17.31 -14.77 -14.65
C LEU A 682 16.09 -13.84 -14.81
N PRO A 683 14.84 -14.21 -14.45
CA PRO A 683 13.71 -13.27 -14.49
C PRO A 683 13.95 -12.00 -13.65
N GLN A 684 14.56 -12.14 -12.47
CA GLN A 684 14.85 -11.05 -11.54
C GLN A 684 16.04 -10.20 -12.02
N VAL A 685 16.97 -10.78 -12.80
CA VAL A 685 17.99 -10.02 -13.54
C VAL A 685 17.35 -9.22 -14.67
N VAL A 686 16.42 -9.80 -15.43
CA VAL A 686 15.66 -9.07 -16.47
C VAL A 686 14.87 -7.90 -15.87
N ASP A 687 14.18 -8.13 -14.74
CA ASP A 687 13.50 -7.08 -13.98
C ASP A 687 14.47 -5.96 -13.55
N ALA A 688 15.66 -6.31 -13.04
CA ALA A 688 16.67 -5.35 -12.58
C ALA A 688 17.32 -4.55 -13.73
N VAL A 689 17.71 -5.23 -14.81
CA VAL A 689 18.34 -4.58 -15.98
C VAL A 689 17.36 -3.63 -16.63
N THR A 690 16.10 -4.06 -16.85
CA THR A 690 15.05 -3.20 -17.44
C THR A 690 14.73 -2.01 -16.52
N SER A 691 14.58 -2.24 -15.21
CA SER A 691 14.34 -1.19 -14.20
C SER A 691 15.47 -0.17 -14.09
N SER A 692 16.69 -0.50 -14.53
CA SER A 692 17.82 0.43 -14.51
C SER A 692 17.64 1.63 -15.46
N GLN A 693 16.87 1.47 -16.56
CA GLN A 693 16.40 2.52 -17.47
C GLN A 693 17.53 3.34 -18.16
N THR A 694 18.69 2.74 -18.43
CA THR A 694 19.76 3.34 -19.23
C THR A 694 19.72 2.91 -20.71
N ALA A 695 20.46 3.60 -21.58
CA ALA A 695 20.63 3.17 -22.97
C ALA A 695 21.36 1.81 -23.06
N ALA A 696 22.50 1.66 -22.37
CA ALA A 696 23.28 0.42 -22.37
C ALA A 696 22.48 -0.80 -21.86
N SER A 697 21.65 -0.62 -20.84
CA SER A 697 20.77 -1.68 -20.33
C SER A 697 19.63 -2.04 -21.29
N LEU A 698 19.05 -1.05 -21.98
CA LEU A 698 18.03 -1.32 -23.00
C LEU A 698 18.64 -2.07 -24.19
N ASP A 699 19.81 -1.61 -24.66
CA ASP A 699 20.52 -2.25 -25.79
C ASP A 699 21.02 -3.66 -25.44
N ALA A 700 21.36 -3.93 -24.17
CA ALA A 700 21.65 -5.27 -23.68
C ALA A 700 20.40 -6.17 -23.65
N MET A 701 19.26 -5.65 -23.20
CA MET A 701 18.00 -6.42 -23.20
C MET A 701 17.49 -6.74 -24.61
N LEU A 702 17.63 -5.81 -25.55
CA LEU A 702 17.21 -5.99 -26.94
C LEU A 702 18.12 -6.96 -27.72
N GLU A 703 19.40 -7.10 -27.34
CA GLU A 703 20.26 -8.17 -27.86
C GLU A 703 19.94 -9.54 -27.21
N PHE A 704 19.61 -9.54 -25.91
CA PHE A 704 19.42 -10.77 -25.14
C PHE A 704 18.06 -11.45 -25.39
N LEU A 705 17.00 -10.69 -25.66
CA LEU A 705 15.65 -11.22 -25.86
C LEU A 705 15.31 -11.39 -27.35
N ASN A 706 15.21 -12.65 -27.78
CA ASN A 706 14.63 -12.97 -29.08
C ASN A 706 13.09 -13.02 -28.98
N PHE A 707 12.39 -12.04 -29.56
CA PHE A 707 10.92 -12.00 -29.60
C PHE A 707 10.30 -12.98 -30.63
N THR A 708 11.09 -13.58 -31.52
CA THR A 708 10.60 -14.62 -32.47
C THR A 708 10.43 -16.00 -31.82
N ASP A 709 11.05 -16.24 -30.67
CA ASP A 709 10.97 -17.53 -29.96
C ASP A 709 9.81 -17.54 -28.96
N ALA A 710 8.82 -18.41 -29.19
CA ALA A 710 7.70 -18.61 -28.27
C ALA A 710 8.11 -19.17 -26.90
N LYS A 711 9.26 -19.86 -26.80
CA LYS A 711 9.78 -20.40 -25.52
C LYS A 711 10.36 -19.32 -24.61
N GLY A 712 10.67 -18.14 -25.17
CA GLY A 712 11.15 -16.98 -24.42
C GLY A 712 10.08 -16.24 -23.61
N PHE A 713 8.80 -16.65 -23.70
CA PHE A 713 7.62 -15.98 -23.14
C PHE A 713 7.84 -15.31 -21.78
N VAL A 714 8.27 -16.05 -20.77
CA VAL A 714 8.41 -15.55 -19.38
C VAL A 714 9.37 -14.37 -19.27
N LEU A 715 10.46 -14.36 -20.06
CA LEU A 715 11.45 -13.29 -20.03
C LEU A 715 11.03 -12.08 -20.88
N GLN A 716 10.32 -12.34 -21.98
CA GLN A 716 9.69 -11.30 -22.80
C GLN A 716 8.62 -10.56 -22.00
N GLU A 717 7.72 -11.28 -21.33
CA GLU A 717 6.66 -10.72 -20.47
C GLU A 717 7.25 -9.88 -19.31
N ARG A 718 8.26 -10.41 -18.59
CA ARG A 718 9.00 -9.69 -17.54
C ARG A 718 9.56 -8.36 -18.03
N PHE A 719 10.26 -8.36 -19.16
CA PHE A 719 10.78 -7.14 -19.78
C PHE A 719 9.67 -6.15 -20.14
N LEU A 720 8.55 -6.61 -20.69
CA LEU A 720 7.43 -5.74 -21.07
C LEU A 720 6.73 -5.12 -19.85
N TYR A 721 6.43 -5.90 -18.80
CA TYR A 721 5.89 -5.34 -17.57
C TYR A 721 6.88 -4.42 -16.86
N ALA A 722 8.18 -4.72 -16.86
CA ALA A 722 9.20 -3.81 -16.33
C ALA A 722 9.34 -2.50 -17.15
N CYS A 723 9.09 -2.54 -18.46
CA CYS A 723 8.90 -1.32 -19.27
C CYS A 723 7.62 -0.58 -18.87
N GLY A 724 6.51 -1.29 -18.66
CA GLY A 724 5.24 -0.74 -18.16
C GLY A 724 5.40 -0.02 -16.82
N PHE A 725 6.12 -0.61 -15.87
CA PHE A 725 6.42 -0.03 -14.55
C PHE A 725 7.59 0.95 -14.54
N SER A 726 8.12 1.35 -15.71
CA SER A 726 9.16 2.38 -15.82
C SER A 726 8.79 3.65 -15.05
N SER A 727 9.77 4.18 -14.32
CA SER A 727 9.62 5.35 -13.44
C SER A 727 9.98 6.66 -14.12
N HIS A 728 10.72 6.60 -15.23
CA HIS A 728 11.13 7.73 -16.04
C HIS A 728 11.36 7.32 -17.51
N PRO A 729 10.34 6.79 -18.21
CA PRO A 729 10.48 6.37 -19.61
C PRO A 729 10.95 7.50 -20.53
N ASN A 730 11.50 7.09 -21.66
CA ASN A 730 12.05 7.95 -22.70
C ASN A 730 11.60 7.48 -24.09
N GLU A 731 11.78 8.33 -25.09
CA GLU A 731 11.32 8.06 -26.46
C GLU A 731 11.95 6.81 -27.07
N ARG A 732 13.24 6.52 -26.78
CA ARG A 732 13.95 5.35 -27.30
C ARG A 732 13.36 4.04 -26.81
N MET A 733 12.86 4.00 -25.57
CA MET A 733 12.14 2.83 -25.03
C MET A 733 10.82 2.60 -25.78
N LEU A 734 10.05 3.66 -26.07
CA LEU A 734 8.80 3.54 -26.84
C LEU A 734 9.07 3.15 -28.30
N GLN A 735 10.08 3.76 -28.93
CA GLN A 735 10.50 3.43 -30.29
C GLN A 735 10.95 1.97 -30.40
N ALA A 736 11.69 1.43 -29.41
CA ALA A 736 12.08 0.03 -29.37
C ALA A 736 10.87 -0.92 -29.31
N LEU A 737 9.84 -0.61 -28.50
CA LEU A 737 8.60 -1.40 -28.48
C LEU A 737 7.82 -1.31 -29.80
N LEU A 738 7.78 -0.12 -30.43
CA LEU A 738 7.16 0.09 -31.75
C LEU A 738 7.88 -0.68 -32.87
N ASP A 739 9.19 -0.89 -32.76
CA ASP A 739 9.93 -1.67 -33.74
C ASP A 739 9.84 -3.18 -33.47
N ILE A 740 9.72 -3.60 -32.20
CA ILE A 740 9.31 -4.97 -31.83
C ILE A 740 7.91 -5.28 -32.37
N SER A 741 6.93 -4.37 -32.23
CA SER A 741 5.54 -4.59 -32.67
C SER A 741 5.36 -4.70 -34.19
N LYS A 742 6.34 -4.24 -34.97
CA LYS A 742 6.40 -4.43 -36.44
C LYS A 742 7.21 -5.66 -36.84
N GLY A 743 8.04 -6.18 -35.94
CA GLY A 743 8.80 -7.40 -36.16
C GLY A 743 7.91 -8.65 -36.06
N LYS A 744 8.50 -9.81 -36.36
CA LYS A 744 7.85 -11.09 -36.12
C LYS A 744 7.89 -11.42 -34.63
N ILE A 745 6.73 -11.53 -33.99
CA ILE A 745 6.61 -11.98 -32.59
C ILE A 745 6.14 -13.45 -32.60
N GLY A 746 6.76 -14.29 -31.79
CA GLY A 746 6.52 -15.74 -31.74
C GLY A 746 5.28 -16.18 -30.94
N ASN A 747 4.72 -15.31 -30.10
CA ASN A 747 3.50 -15.55 -29.34
C ASN A 747 2.56 -14.32 -29.41
N ASN A 748 1.27 -14.56 -29.70
CA ASN A 748 0.22 -13.54 -29.73
C ASN A 748 0.03 -12.82 -28.37
N ASP A 749 0.20 -13.52 -27.25
CA ASP A 749 0.12 -12.93 -25.90
C ASP A 749 1.16 -11.83 -25.69
N ILE A 750 2.34 -12.00 -26.31
CA ILE A 750 3.43 -11.04 -26.29
C ILE A 750 3.16 -9.90 -27.28
N LYS A 751 2.55 -10.17 -28.44
CA LYS A 751 2.06 -9.13 -29.36
C LYS A 751 1.07 -8.20 -28.66
N GLU A 752 0.09 -8.77 -27.95
CA GLU A 752 -0.86 -8.01 -27.13
C GLU A 752 -0.15 -7.20 -26.04
N SER A 753 0.71 -7.86 -25.25
CA SER A 753 1.45 -7.22 -24.16
C SER A 753 2.31 -6.04 -24.63
N VAL A 754 2.96 -6.13 -25.80
CA VAL A 754 3.72 -5.01 -26.40
C VAL A 754 2.81 -3.80 -26.63
N VAL A 755 1.63 -3.99 -27.24
CA VAL A 755 0.71 -2.89 -27.59
C VAL A 755 0.06 -2.28 -26.34
N ILE A 756 -0.36 -3.10 -25.37
CA ILE A 756 -0.91 -2.63 -24.07
C ILE A 756 0.12 -1.78 -23.31
N ILE A 757 1.39 -2.19 -23.30
CA ILE A 757 2.48 -1.47 -22.62
C ILE A 757 2.91 -0.21 -23.37
N MET A 758 2.87 -0.20 -24.71
CA MET A 758 3.05 1.02 -25.51
C MET A 758 2.04 2.11 -25.12
N GLY A 759 0.77 1.74 -24.86
CA GLY A 759 -0.23 2.66 -24.32
C GLY A 759 0.19 3.32 -23.00
N ALA A 760 0.68 2.53 -22.03
CA ALA A 760 1.11 3.03 -20.73
C ALA A 760 2.37 3.92 -20.82
N LEU A 761 3.26 3.64 -21.77
CA LEU A 761 4.41 4.50 -22.09
C LEU A 761 3.99 5.83 -22.73
N VAL A 762 3.02 5.81 -23.66
CA VAL A 762 2.44 7.04 -24.23
C VAL A 762 1.86 7.93 -23.14
N HIS A 763 1.09 7.36 -22.21
CA HIS A 763 0.53 8.11 -21.07
C HIS A 763 1.62 8.83 -20.26
N LYS A 764 2.65 8.08 -19.82
CA LYS A 764 3.76 8.60 -19.02
C LYS A 764 4.61 9.65 -19.77
N LEU A 765 4.75 9.52 -21.09
CA LEU A 765 5.46 10.51 -21.91
C LEU A 765 4.61 11.76 -22.17
N CYS A 766 3.30 11.64 -22.35
CA CYS A 766 2.39 12.78 -22.44
C CYS A 766 2.31 13.57 -21.12
N GLN A 767 2.25 12.90 -19.96
CA GLN A 767 2.36 13.54 -18.63
C GLN A 767 3.67 14.33 -18.41
N LYS A 768 4.72 14.03 -19.18
CA LYS A 768 6.01 14.73 -19.15
C LYS A 768 6.07 15.95 -20.08
N GLY A 769 4.99 16.25 -20.80
CA GLY A 769 4.97 17.21 -21.90
C GLY A 769 5.57 16.66 -23.21
N GLY A 770 5.91 15.38 -23.25
CA GLY A 770 6.48 14.69 -24.42
C GLY A 770 5.46 14.14 -25.41
N CYS A 771 4.20 14.62 -25.38
CA CYS A 771 3.13 14.05 -26.21
C CYS A 771 3.34 14.26 -27.72
N ASN A 772 4.14 15.26 -28.09
CA ASN A 772 4.46 15.62 -29.48
C ASN A 772 5.77 14.95 -29.99
N LEU A 773 6.36 14.01 -29.24
CA LEU A 773 7.58 13.32 -29.65
C LEU A 773 7.32 12.38 -30.83
N PRO A 774 8.21 12.29 -31.85
CA PRO A 774 8.00 11.48 -33.04
C PRO A 774 7.55 10.03 -32.82
N ALA A 775 8.10 9.31 -31.84
CA ALA A 775 7.64 7.95 -31.53
C ALA A 775 6.26 7.93 -30.85
N VAL A 776 5.97 8.91 -29.98
CA VAL A 776 4.67 9.04 -29.29
C VAL A 776 3.56 9.32 -30.30
N VAL A 777 3.78 10.22 -31.26
CA VAL A 777 2.81 10.52 -32.34
C VAL A 777 2.53 9.30 -33.22
N LYS A 778 3.56 8.51 -33.57
CA LYS A 778 3.40 7.27 -34.34
C LYS A 778 2.57 6.22 -33.60
N VAL A 779 2.89 5.97 -32.32
CA VAL A 779 2.15 5.00 -31.49
C VAL A 779 0.73 5.49 -31.23
N LYS A 780 0.53 6.78 -30.93
CA LYS A 780 -0.79 7.40 -30.76
C LYS A 780 -1.68 7.17 -31.97
N LYS A 781 -1.16 7.39 -33.19
CA LYS A 781 -1.89 7.09 -34.43
C LYS A 781 -2.26 5.61 -34.52
N MET A 782 -1.29 4.71 -34.32
CA MET A 782 -1.48 3.25 -34.37
C MET A 782 -2.57 2.76 -33.39
N ILE A 783 -2.61 3.24 -32.14
CA ILE A 783 -3.60 2.77 -31.16
C ILE A 783 -4.98 3.42 -31.32
N LEU A 784 -5.08 4.62 -31.91
CA LEU A 784 -6.37 5.27 -32.19
C LEU A 784 -7.04 4.69 -33.45
N GLU A 785 -6.28 4.41 -34.50
CA GLU A 785 -6.80 3.78 -35.73
C GLU A 785 -6.96 2.25 -35.58
N GLY A 786 -6.24 1.65 -34.63
CA GLY A 786 -6.19 0.21 -34.36
C GLY A 786 -7.54 -0.50 -34.27
N PRO A 787 -8.50 -0.07 -33.40
CA PRO A 787 -9.77 -0.76 -33.21
C PRO A 787 -10.60 -0.89 -34.50
N ASP A 788 -10.60 0.14 -35.36
CA ASP A 788 -11.33 0.15 -36.62
C ASP A 788 -10.55 -0.47 -37.80
N SER A 789 -9.25 -0.76 -37.62
CA SER A 789 -8.38 -1.34 -38.65
C SER A 789 -8.50 -2.87 -38.81
N THR A 790 -9.14 -3.56 -37.86
CA THR A 790 -9.22 -5.02 -37.80
C THR A 790 -10.62 -5.51 -37.42
N LYS A 791 -10.99 -6.69 -37.90
CA LYS A 791 -12.22 -7.41 -37.51
C LYS A 791 -11.96 -8.55 -36.52
N VAL A 792 -10.71 -8.74 -36.10
CA VAL A 792 -10.33 -9.84 -35.19
C VAL A 792 -10.55 -9.39 -33.75
N GLU A 793 -11.46 -10.04 -33.02
CA GLU A 793 -11.94 -9.53 -31.73
C GLU A 793 -10.87 -9.35 -30.66
N SER A 794 -9.87 -10.23 -30.63
CA SER A 794 -8.73 -10.14 -29.71
C SER A 794 -7.81 -8.97 -30.06
N GLU A 795 -7.69 -8.59 -31.33
CA GLU A 795 -6.94 -7.41 -31.73
C GLU A 795 -7.69 -6.10 -31.41
N VAL A 796 -9.02 -6.09 -31.56
CA VAL A 796 -9.86 -4.96 -31.10
C VAL A 796 -9.70 -4.79 -29.58
N GLN A 797 -9.78 -5.87 -28.80
CA GLN A 797 -9.56 -5.83 -27.34
C GLN A 797 -8.15 -5.33 -26.98
N MET A 798 -7.10 -5.84 -27.63
CA MET A 798 -5.71 -5.37 -27.48
C MET A 798 -5.59 -3.85 -27.67
N TYR A 799 -6.20 -3.29 -28.72
CA TYR A 799 -6.15 -1.84 -28.97
C TYR A 799 -6.98 -1.05 -27.95
N LEU A 800 -8.18 -1.52 -27.57
CA LEU A 800 -8.99 -0.88 -26.53
C LEU A 800 -8.29 -0.87 -25.16
N LEU A 801 -7.56 -1.94 -24.80
CA LEU A 801 -6.74 -2.01 -23.58
C LEU A 801 -5.51 -1.07 -23.65
N ALA A 802 -4.86 -0.97 -24.80
CA ALA A 802 -3.78 0.00 -25.02
C ALA A 802 -4.28 1.45 -24.93
N LEU A 803 -5.47 1.74 -25.47
CA LEU A 803 -6.13 3.04 -25.30
C LEU A 803 -6.50 3.29 -23.84
N LYS A 804 -6.99 2.27 -23.10
CA LYS A 804 -7.32 2.35 -21.66
C LYS A 804 -6.09 2.69 -20.82
N ASN A 805 -4.92 2.19 -21.20
CA ASN A 805 -3.64 2.55 -20.60
C ASN A 805 -3.11 3.93 -21.05
N SER A 806 -3.46 4.40 -22.25
CA SER A 806 -2.99 5.68 -22.79
C SER A 806 -3.65 6.91 -22.14
N LEU A 807 -4.93 6.78 -21.75
CA LEU A 807 -5.82 7.86 -21.28
C LEU A 807 -5.74 9.13 -22.16
N LEU A 808 -5.72 8.93 -23.48
CA LEU A 808 -5.75 9.98 -24.49
C LEU A 808 -7.18 10.55 -24.64
N PRO A 809 -7.41 11.87 -24.52
CA PRO A 809 -8.75 12.45 -24.70
C PRO A 809 -9.39 12.12 -26.06
N GLU A 810 -8.57 11.94 -27.12
CA GLU A 810 -9.05 11.56 -28.45
C GLU A 810 -9.60 10.13 -28.54
N ALA A 811 -9.40 9.30 -27.50
CA ALA A 811 -9.97 7.96 -27.41
C ALA A 811 -11.41 7.96 -26.86
N ILE A 812 -11.90 9.06 -26.28
CA ILE A 812 -13.24 9.12 -25.67
C ILE A 812 -14.36 8.85 -26.70
N PRO A 813 -14.34 9.40 -27.93
CA PRO A 813 -15.32 9.03 -28.96
C PRO A 813 -15.25 7.55 -29.35
N ILE A 814 -14.05 6.96 -29.39
CA ILE A 814 -13.83 5.53 -29.66
C ILE A 814 -14.48 4.69 -28.55
N PHE A 815 -14.20 4.98 -27.28
CA PHE A 815 -14.85 4.28 -26.18
C PHE A 815 -16.37 4.51 -26.14
N THR A 816 -16.85 5.68 -26.55
CA THR A 816 -18.30 5.96 -26.64
C THR A 816 -18.97 5.09 -27.73
N LYS A 817 -18.31 4.91 -28.88
CA LYS A 817 -18.73 3.99 -29.96
C LYS A 817 -18.73 2.53 -29.49
N TYR A 818 -17.62 2.05 -28.93
CA TYR A 818 -17.50 0.66 -28.49
C TYR A 818 -18.28 0.35 -27.20
N ALA A 819 -18.72 1.36 -26.43
CA ALA A 819 -19.65 1.19 -25.32
C ALA A 819 -21.07 0.78 -25.75
N GLU A 820 -21.50 1.03 -27.00
CA GLU A 820 -22.79 0.52 -27.53
C GLU A 820 -22.65 -0.76 -28.39
N SER A 821 -21.43 -1.12 -28.82
CA SER A 821 -21.12 -2.27 -29.70
C SER A 821 -21.66 -3.61 -29.17
N GLU A 822 -22.06 -4.53 -30.05
CA GLU A 822 -22.78 -5.77 -29.68
C GLU A 822 -21.97 -6.76 -28.81
N VAL A 823 -20.63 -6.72 -28.87
CA VAL A 823 -19.73 -7.62 -28.14
C VAL A 823 -19.47 -7.13 -26.71
N GLY A 824 -20.01 -7.85 -25.71
CA GLY A 824 -19.95 -7.53 -24.27
C GLY A 824 -18.56 -7.17 -23.71
N ALA A 825 -17.51 -7.80 -24.25
CA ALA A 825 -16.12 -7.51 -23.91
C ALA A 825 -15.72 -6.06 -24.29
N TYR A 826 -16.10 -5.58 -25.48
CA TYR A 826 -15.82 -4.22 -25.91
C TYR A 826 -16.56 -3.19 -25.05
N ASN A 827 -17.82 -3.46 -24.69
CA ASN A 827 -18.57 -2.58 -23.79
C ASN A 827 -17.87 -2.48 -22.43
N THR A 828 -17.47 -3.62 -21.87
CA THR A 828 -16.82 -3.70 -20.54
C THR A 828 -15.49 -2.96 -20.52
N ILE A 829 -14.62 -3.17 -21.52
CA ILE A 829 -13.34 -2.45 -21.62
C ILE A 829 -13.60 -0.95 -21.80
N SER A 830 -14.55 -0.56 -22.64
CA SER A 830 -14.83 0.85 -22.95
C SER A 830 -15.41 1.61 -21.76
N LEU A 831 -16.37 1.04 -21.04
CA LEU A 831 -16.95 1.66 -19.85
C LEU A 831 -15.92 1.77 -18.71
N THR A 832 -15.16 0.70 -18.45
CA THR A 832 -14.08 0.75 -17.44
C THR A 832 -12.89 1.64 -17.87
N ALA A 833 -12.73 1.94 -19.16
CA ALA A 833 -11.81 2.97 -19.63
C ALA A 833 -12.36 4.39 -19.41
N LEU A 834 -13.62 4.66 -19.75
CA LEU A 834 -14.29 5.94 -19.51
C LEU A 834 -14.25 6.34 -18.02
N GLN A 835 -14.40 5.37 -17.11
CA GLN A 835 -14.31 5.57 -15.66
C GLN A 835 -12.95 6.14 -15.18
N ARG A 836 -11.87 5.98 -15.97
CA ARG A 836 -10.50 6.44 -15.62
C ARG A 836 -10.17 7.86 -16.11
N TYR A 837 -11.06 8.50 -16.88
CA TYR A 837 -10.85 9.87 -17.36
C TYR A 837 -11.27 10.93 -16.33
N ASP A 838 -10.69 12.12 -16.45
CA ASP A 838 -11.09 13.27 -15.65
C ASP A 838 -12.55 13.66 -15.92
N VAL A 839 -13.28 14.04 -14.86
CA VAL A 839 -14.72 14.36 -14.92
C VAL A 839 -15.02 15.50 -15.89
N ASN A 840 -14.09 16.44 -16.11
CA ASN A 840 -14.25 17.54 -17.07
C ASN A 840 -14.29 17.07 -18.54
N LEU A 841 -13.89 15.82 -18.82
CA LEU A 841 -13.96 15.20 -20.15
C LEU A 841 -15.24 14.37 -20.37
N MET A 842 -16.08 14.20 -19.34
CA MET A 842 -17.36 13.47 -19.42
C MET A 842 -18.46 14.36 -19.99
N THR A 843 -18.40 14.60 -21.31
CA THR A 843 -19.37 15.44 -22.03
C THR A 843 -20.80 14.87 -21.98
N ASN A 844 -21.79 15.71 -22.27
CA ASN A 844 -23.19 15.30 -22.34
C ASN A 844 -23.43 14.14 -23.33
N GLU A 845 -22.65 14.04 -24.42
CA GLU A 845 -22.74 12.95 -25.38
C GLU A 845 -22.28 11.60 -24.80
N VAL A 846 -21.17 11.61 -24.06
CA VAL A 846 -20.68 10.44 -23.31
C VAL A 846 -21.72 10.03 -22.28
N LYS A 847 -22.23 10.98 -21.47
CA LYS A 847 -23.24 10.71 -20.45
C LYS A 847 -24.54 10.15 -21.03
N LEU A 848 -25.08 10.75 -22.10
CA LEU A 848 -26.25 10.24 -22.80
C LEU A 848 -26.03 8.80 -23.29
N THR A 849 -24.83 8.48 -23.77
CA THR A 849 -24.50 7.13 -24.24
C THR A 849 -24.43 6.11 -23.10
N VAL A 850 -23.76 6.44 -21.99
CA VAL A 850 -23.69 5.55 -20.81
C VAL A 850 -25.08 5.36 -20.18
N ASN A 851 -25.92 6.41 -20.15
CA ASN A 851 -27.32 6.29 -19.72
C ASN A 851 -28.13 5.35 -20.64
N ARG A 852 -27.98 5.43 -21.97
CA ARG A 852 -28.65 4.51 -22.91
C ARG A 852 -28.26 3.05 -22.71
N VAL A 853 -26.98 2.79 -22.37
CA VAL A 853 -26.49 1.44 -22.04
C VAL A 853 -27.11 0.94 -20.72
N TYR A 854 -27.13 1.76 -19.68
CA TYR A 854 -27.71 1.38 -18.38
C TYR A 854 -29.24 1.14 -18.46
N HIS A 855 -29.97 2.06 -19.08
CA HIS A 855 -31.43 2.02 -19.21
C HIS A 855 -31.93 1.21 -20.41
N GLN A 856 -31.03 0.60 -21.20
CA GLN A 856 -31.36 -0.28 -22.34
C GLN A 856 -32.25 0.37 -23.42
N ASN A 857 -32.20 1.70 -23.59
CA ASN A 857 -33.16 2.45 -24.43
C ASN A 857 -33.09 2.16 -25.95
N ARG A 858 -32.15 1.32 -26.39
CA ARG A 858 -31.94 0.94 -27.81
C ARG A 858 -31.92 -0.57 -28.04
N ARG A 859 -31.34 -1.33 -27.10
CA ARG A 859 -31.18 -2.79 -27.17
C ARG A 859 -30.91 -3.36 -25.78
N ILE A 860 -30.94 -4.68 -25.67
CA ILE A 860 -30.56 -5.41 -24.45
C ILE A 860 -29.03 -5.38 -24.27
N TYR A 861 -28.58 -5.27 -23.00
CA TYR A 861 -27.18 -5.25 -22.57
C TYR A 861 -27.00 -6.17 -21.36
N GLU A 862 -25.86 -6.86 -21.30
CA GLU A 862 -25.52 -7.77 -20.21
C GLU A 862 -25.47 -7.08 -18.83
N LYS A 863 -25.74 -7.87 -17.77
CA LYS A 863 -25.88 -7.40 -16.38
C LYS A 863 -24.58 -6.77 -15.82
N ASN A 864 -23.41 -7.33 -16.18
CA ASN A 864 -22.04 -6.81 -15.93
C ASN A 864 -21.77 -5.44 -16.61
N VAL A 865 -22.21 -5.26 -17.86
CA VAL A 865 -22.05 -4.06 -18.70
C VAL A 865 -22.90 -2.93 -18.15
N ARG A 866 -24.16 -3.22 -17.79
CA ARG A 866 -25.04 -2.25 -17.12
C ARG A 866 -24.47 -1.81 -15.77
N ALA A 867 -23.90 -2.71 -14.98
CA ALA A 867 -23.20 -2.34 -13.75
C ALA A 867 -22.01 -1.40 -14.01
N ALA A 868 -21.20 -1.65 -15.06
CA ALA A 868 -20.10 -0.75 -15.44
C ALA A 868 -20.59 0.62 -15.95
N ALA A 869 -21.76 0.68 -16.60
CA ALA A 869 -22.38 1.95 -16.97
C ALA A 869 -22.85 2.75 -15.74
N ALA A 870 -23.44 2.08 -14.73
CA ALA A 870 -23.77 2.72 -13.47
C ALA A 870 -22.53 3.25 -12.72
N ASP A 871 -21.44 2.47 -12.71
CA ASP A 871 -20.16 2.88 -12.13
C ASP A 871 -19.65 4.21 -12.72
N VAL A 872 -19.76 4.38 -14.05
CA VAL A 872 -19.36 5.60 -14.77
C VAL A 872 -20.31 6.77 -14.52
N ILE A 873 -21.63 6.56 -14.49
CA ILE A 873 -22.60 7.63 -14.16
C ILE A 873 -22.33 8.15 -12.74
N LEU A 874 -22.17 7.25 -11.78
CA LEU A 874 -21.97 7.60 -10.37
C LEU A 874 -20.61 8.26 -10.09
N SER A 875 -19.57 8.02 -10.91
CA SER A 875 -18.27 8.69 -10.79
C SER A 875 -18.16 10.02 -11.56
N SER A 876 -18.96 10.24 -12.61
CA SER A 876 -18.81 11.36 -13.55
C SER A 876 -19.55 12.66 -13.16
N ASN A 877 -19.71 12.92 -11.85
CA ASN A 877 -20.52 14.03 -11.30
C ASN A 877 -21.95 14.04 -11.91
N PRO A 878 -22.81 13.08 -11.52
CA PRO A 878 -24.12 12.88 -12.13
C PRO A 878 -25.10 14.00 -11.76
N SER A 879 -26.01 14.32 -12.68
CA SER A 879 -27.11 15.24 -12.46
C SER A 879 -28.21 14.64 -11.58
N TYR A 880 -29.07 15.50 -11.02
CA TYR A 880 -30.24 15.08 -10.25
C TYR A 880 -31.16 14.12 -11.02
N VAL A 881 -31.33 14.33 -12.33
CA VAL A 881 -32.18 13.48 -13.18
C VAL A 881 -31.55 12.10 -13.39
N GLU A 882 -30.25 12.04 -13.68
CA GLU A 882 -29.53 10.76 -13.80
C GLU A 882 -29.61 9.95 -12.48
N VAL A 883 -29.34 10.59 -11.34
CA VAL A 883 -29.43 9.94 -10.03
C VAL A 883 -30.87 9.51 -9.71
N LYS A 884 -31.88 10.34 -9.99
CA LYS A 884 -33.29 9.96 -9.80
C LYS A 884 -33.68 8.78 -10.69
N ASN A 885 -33.22 8.73 -11.94
CA ASN A 885 -33.48 7.61 -12.84
C ASN A 885 -32.79 6.31 -12.38
N LEU A 886 -31.57 6.38 -11.83
CA LEU A 886 -30.89 5.24 -11.19
C LEU A 886 -31.62 4.75 -9.92
N LEU A 887 -32.15 5.66 -9.09
CA LEU A 887 -32.96 5.28 -7.92
C LEU A 887 -34.32 4.69 -8.33
N LEU A 888 -34.93 5.21 -9.41
CA LEU A 888 -36.22 4.75 -9.94
C LEU A 888 -36.15 3.41 -10.70
N SER A 889 -34.95 2.95 -11.09
CA SER A 889 -34.80 1.60 -11.66
C SER A 889 -34.75 0.49 -10.61
N ILE A 890 -34.34 0.76 -9.36
CA ILE A 890 -34.19 -0.29 -8.32
C ILE A 890 -35.55 -0.94 -8.01
N GLY A 891 -35.65 -2.26 -8.12
CA GLY A 891 -36.92 -3.02 -8.10
C GLY A 891 -37.42 -3.41 -9.49
N ASN A 892 -37.01 -2.69 -10.54
CA ASN A 892 -37.33 -2.95 -11.95
C ASN A 892 -36.13 -3.52 -12.73
N LEU A 893 -35.07 -3.97 -12.03
CA LEU A 893 -33.93 -4.69 -12.60
C LEU A 893 -34.03 -6.19 -12.24
N PRO A 894 -33.24 -7.07 -12.86
CA PRO A 894 -33.08 -8.45 -12.39
C PRO A 894 -32.62 -8.51 -10.92
N TYR A 895 -33.04 -9.55 -10.20
CA TYR A 895 -32.87 -9.75 -8.75
C TYR A 895 -31.52 -9.27 -8.17
N GLU A 896 -30.40 -9.88 -8.57
CA GLU A 896 -29.06 -9.52 -8.09
C GLU A 896 -28.60 -8.11 -8.53
N MET A 897 -29.11 -7.60 -9.65
CA MET A 897 -28.81 -6.25 -10.12
C MET A 897 -29.53 -5.18 -9.28
N ASN A 898 -30.74 -5.46 -8.77
CA ASN A 898 -31.39 -4.60 -7.77
C ASN A 898 -30.52 -4.50 -6.51
N LYS A 899 -30.05 -5.63 -6.00
CA LYS A 899 -29.20 -5.70 -4.82
C LYS A 899 -27.87 -4.95 -5.02
N TYR A 900 -27.19 -5.19 -6.14
CA TYR A 900 -25.95 -4.50 -6.50
C TYR A 900 -26.13 -2.98 -6.52
N MET A 901 -27.15 -2.48 -7.23
CA MET A 901 -27.43 -1.04 -7.33
C MET A 901 -27.77 -0.41 -5.97
N LEU A 902 -28.62 -1.06 -5.18
CA LEU A 902 -28.96 -0.63 -3.83
C LEU A 902 -27.72 -0.56 -2.93
N SER A 903 -26.89 -1.60 -2.93
CA SER A 903 -25.67 -1.64 -2.13
C SER A 903 -24.64 -0.61 -2.59
N LYS A 904 -24.51 -0.34 -3.91
CA LYS A 904 -23.64 0.72 -4.45
C LYS A 904 -24.09 2.12 -3.98
N ILE A 905 -25.40 2.39 -3.99
CA ILE A 905 -25.96 3.65 -3.48
C ILE A 905 -25.72 3.79 -1.97
N GLN A 906 -25.95 2.74 -1.19
CA GLN A 906 -25.68 2.70 0.25
C GLN A 906 -24.18 2.93 0.56
N ASP A 907 -23.28 2.31 -0.21
CA ASP A 907 -21.84 2.48 -0.05
C ASP A 907 -21.38 3.90 -0.36
N ILE A 908 -21.87 4.50 -1.44
CA ILE A 908 -21.59 5.91 -1.80
C ILE A 908 -21.96 6.83 -0.64
N LEU A 909 -23.17 6.68 -0.09
CA LEU A 909 -23.68 7.50 1.02
C LEU A 909 -22.85 7.31 2.30
N ARG A 910 -22.57 6.05 2.65
CA ARG A 910 -21.83 5.67 3.87
C ARG A 910 -20.38 6.12 3.82
N PHE A 911 -19.73 6.00 2.66
CA PHE A 911 -18.34 6.39 2.44
C PHE A 911 -18.16 7.83 1.93
N GLN A 912 -19.26 8.58 1.78
CA GLN A 912 -19.31 9.99 1.37
C GLN A 912 -18.63 10.27 0.02
N LEU A 913 -18.76 9.36 -0.94
CA LEU A 913 -18.24 9.53 -2.31
C LEU A 913 -18.93 10.70 -3.04
N PRO A 914 -18.33 11.31 -4.10
CA PRO A 914 -18.75 12.61 -4.63
C PRO A 914 -20.24 12.76 -4.99
N ALA A 915 -20.89 11.71 -5.50
CA ALA A 915 -22.32 11.74 -5.84
C ALA A 915 -23.27 11.80 -4.63
N SER A 916 -22.78 11.60 -3.40
CA SER A 916 -23.60 11.51 -2.17
C SER A 916 -24.57 12.69 -1.98
N LYS A 917 -24.15 13.91 -2.31
CA LYS A 917 -25.01 15.11 -2.16
C LYS A 917 -26.23 15.07 -3.09
N VAL A 918 -26.03 14.62 -4.33
CA VAL A 918 -27.09 14.51 -5.34
C VAL A 918 -28.02 13.33 -5.01
N ILE A 919 -27.46 12.23 -4.51
CA ILE A 919 -28.22 11.07 -4.02
C ILE A 919 -29.07 11.46 -2.80
N GLN A 920 -28.51 12.15 -1.81
CA GLN A 920 -29.26 12.68 -0.66
C GLN A 920 -30.38 13.66 -1.09
N GLN A 921 -30.17 14.44 -2.16
CA GLN A 921 -31.20 15.31 -2.72
C GLN A 921 -32.32 14.52 -3.41
N ALA A 922 -32.00 13.48 -4.17
CA ALA A 922 -32.98 12.61 -4.83
C ALA A 922 -33.74 11.71 -3.84
N MET A 923 -33.11 11.31 -2.73
CA MET A 923 -33.72 10.53 -1.65
C MET A 923 -34.64 11.34 -0.72
N LYS A 924 -34.85 12.64 -0.97
CA LYS A 924 -35.93 13.42 -0.34
C LYS A 924 -37.31 13.13 -0.95
N ASP A 925 -37.34 12.58 -2.16
CA ASP A 925 -38.56 12.16 -2.84
C ASP A 925 -38.88 10.71 -2.44
N THR A 926 -40.03 10.53 -1.79
CA THR A 926 -40.51 9.26 -1.24
C THR A 926 -40.86 8.22 -2.31
N ILE A 927 -41.00 8.62 -3.58
CA ILE A 927 -41.21 7.68 -4.70
C ILE A 927 -39.90 6.98 -5.05
N SER A 928 -38.76 7.68 -4.95
CA SER A 928 -37.41 7.14 -5.16
C SER A 928 -36.75 6.58 -3.90
N HIS A 929 -37.21 6.94 -2.70
CA HIS A 929 -36.69 6.45 -1.43
C HIS A 929 -37.82 6.07 -0.46
N ASN A 930 -38.06 4.77 -0.35
CA ASN A 930 -39.05 4.15 0.53
C ASN A 930 -38.57 2.73 0.90
N TYR A 931 -39.26 2.10 1.85
CA TYR A 931 -38.88 0.77 2.34
C TYR A 931 -38.96 -0.31 1.25
N ASP A 932 -39.93 -0.28 0.33
CA ASP A 932 -39.96 -1.24 -0.80
C ASP A 932 -38.67 -1.16 -1.63
N ARG A 933 -38.33 0.03 -2.14
CA ARG A 933 -37.15 0.23 -3.00
C ARG A 933 -35.84 -0.14 -2.29
N PHE A 934 -35.78 -0.01 -0.96
CA PHE A 934 -34.56 -0.21 -0.18
C PHE A 934 -34.52 -1.54 0.59
N ALA A 935 -35.58 -2.35 0.58
CA ALA A 935 -35.63 -3.71 1.13
C ALA A 935 -35.46 -4.79 0.04
N LYS A 936 -34.47 -4.62 -0.85
CA LYS A 936 -34.19 -5.62 -1.90
C LYS A 936 -33.24 -6.71 -1.40
N VAL A 937 -33.67 -7.96 -1.58
CA VAL A 937 -32.97 -9.22 -1.27
C VAL A 937 -31.96 -9.60 -2.37
N GLY A 938 -31.06 -10.53 -2.06
CA GLY A 938 -29.94 -10.95 -2.93
C GLY A 938 -28.57 -10.82 -2.25
N SER A 939 -27.54 -11.43 -2.86
CA SER A 939 -26.19 -11.58 -2.30
C SER A 939 -25.17 -10.55 -2.80
N SER A 940 -25.48 -9.84 -3.89
CA SER A 940 -24.61 -8.81 -4.45
C SER A 940 -24.36 -7.67 -3.46
N SER A 941 -23.16 -7.08 -3.51
CA SER A 941 -22.71 -6.13 -2.50
C SER A 941 -21.68 -5.16 -3.04
N ALA A 942 -21.58 -3.99 -2.39
CA ALA A 942 -20.53 -3.01 -2.60
C ALA A 942 -20.10 -2.43 -1.24
N TYR A 943 -18.79 -2.33 -1.00
CA TYR A 943 -18.23 -1.83 0.24
C TYR A 943 -16.89 -1.11 0.01
N SER A 944 -16.79 0.14 0.45
CA SER A 944 -15.58 0.95 0.48
C SER A 944 -15.09 1.18 1.92
N GLY A 945 -13.77 1.18 2.13
CA GLY A 945 -13.19 1.36 3.47
C GLY A 945 -11.79 1.96 3.44
N PHE A 946 -11.34 2.49 4.59
CA PHE A 946 -9.97 2.94 4.76
C PHE A 946 -9.07 1.76 5.15
N MET A 947 -8.00 1.51 4.37
CA MET A 947 -6.91 0.64 4.80
C MET A 947 -5.97 1.36 5.76
N ALA A 948 -5.78 2.67 5.54
CA ALA A 948 -5.00 3.55 6.40
C ALA A 948 -5.43 5.00 6.16
N GLN A 949 -5.53 5.80 7.22
CA GLN A 949 -5.78 7.25 7.12
C GLN A 949 -4.68 7.97 7.91
N SER A 950 -3.91 8.82 7.24
CA SER A 950 -2.77 9.53 7.83
C SER A 950 -2.51 10.87 7.15
N ALA A 951 -1.73 11.74 7.79
CA ALA A 951 -1.37 13.06 7.26
C ALA A 951 -0.46 13.05 6.01
N ASP A 952 0.14 11.89 5.69
CA ASP A 952 1.00 11.71 4.51
C ASP A 952 0.27 10.97 3.36
N VAL A 953 -0.53 9.95 3.71
CA VAL A 953 -1.31 9.11 2.78
C VAL A 953 -2.66 8.75 3.39
N THR A 954 -3.71 8.82 2.58
CA THR A 954 -4.95 8.08 2.81
C THR A 954 -5.05 6.95 1.79
N SER A 955 -5.22 5.71 2.26
CA SER A 955 -5.34 4.51 1.44
C SER A 955 -6.73 3.91 1.64
N THR A 956 -7.44 3.67 0.55
CA THR A 956 -8.79 3.10 0.55
C THR A 956 -8.84 1.80 -0.23
N TYR A 957 -9.71 0.90 0.17
CA TYR A 957 -10.12 -0.27 -0.61
C TYR A 957 -11.58 -0.12 -1.00
N SER A 958 -11.95 -0.66 -2.16
CA SER A 958 -13.34 -0.98 -2.48
C SER A 958 -13.44 -2.43 -2.92
N LEU A 959 -14.53 -3.09 -2.56
CA LEU A 959 -14.91 -4.41 -3.03
C LEU A 959 -16.36 -4.32 -3.49
N ASP A 960 -16.59 -4.58 -4.77
CA ASP A 960 -17.94 -4.73 -5.30
C ASP A 960 -18.11 -6.06 -6.03
N ILE A 961 -19.28 -6.68 -5.86
CA ILE A 961 -19.58 -8.07 -6.15
C ILE A 961 -21.00 -8.16 -6.73
N LEU A 962 -21.10 -8.71 -7.94
CA LEU A 962 -22.33 -9.01 -8.67
C LEU A 962 -22.43 -10.51 -8.91
N TYR A 963 -23.51 -11.12 -8.44
CA TYR A 963 -23.88 -12.53 -8.69
C TYR A 963 -24.85 -12.65 -9.87
N SER A 964 -25.04 -13.87 -10.39
CA SER A 964 -26.22 -14.25 -11.19
C SER A 964 -27.32 -14.81 -10.29
N GLY A 965 -28.56 -14.90 -10.80
CA GLY A 965 -29.71 -15.45 -10.05
C GLY A 965 -29.50 -16.87 -9.51
N SER A 966 -28.59 -17.65 -10.12
CA SER A 966 -28.12 -18.95 -9.63
C SER A 966 -27.18 -18.90 -8.41
N GLY A 967 -26.90 -17.73 -7.84
CA GLY A 967 -25.94 -17.55 -6.74
C GLY A 967 -24.46 -17.65 -7.14
N VAL A 968 -24.16 -17.81 -8.43
CA VAL A 968 -22.77 -17.90 -8.94
C VAL A 968 -22.19 -16.51 -9.20
N LEU A 969 -20.92 -16.31 -8.87
CA LEU A 969 -20.22 -15.01 -9.00
C LEU A 969 -20.00 -14.60 -10.48
N ARG A 970 -20.66 -13.52 -10.93
CA ARG A 970 -20.50 -13.01 -12.30
C ARG A 970 -19.38 -11.97 -12.44
N ARG A 971 -19.22 -11.06 -11.48
CA ARG A 971 -18.17 -10.02 -11.48
C ARG A 971 -17.84 -9.67 -10.03
N SER A 972 -16.56 -9.74 -9.64
CA SER A 972 -16.06 -9.04 -8.47
C SER A 972 -14.92 -8.13 -8.88
N ASN A 973 -14.91 -6.89 -8.37
CA ASN A 973 -13.80 -5.95 -8.52
C ASN A 973 -13.29 -5.58 -7.13
N MET A 974 -12.01 -5.82 -6.89
CA MET A 974 -11.29 -5.26 -5.75
C MET A 974 -10.40 -4.12 -6.25
N ASN A 975 -10.62 -2.90 -5.75
CA ASN A 975 -9.78 -1.74 -6.01
C ASN A 975 -9.03 -1.33 -4.75
N ILE A 976 -7.80 -0.85 -4.90
CA ILE A 976 -7.04 -0.16 -3.85
C ILE A 976 -6.53 1.16 -4.41
N TYR A 977 -6.88 2.26 -3.75
CA TYR A 977 -6.44 3.62 -4.10
C TYR A 977 -5.54 4.18 -3.01
N GLY A 978 -4.47 4.87 -3.42
CA GLY A 978 -3.61 5.65 -2.52
C GLY A 978 -3.67 7.12 -2.88
N ALA A 979 -4.08 7.97 -1.94
CA ALA A 979 -4.17 9.42 -2.11
C ALA A 979 -3.10 10.14 -1.26
N SER A 980 -2.40 11.10 -1.87
CA SER A 980 -1.41 11.96 -1.19
C SER A 980 -1.33 13.32 -1.90
N ASN A 981 -1.17 14.40 -1.14
CA ASN A 981 -1.08 15.78 -1.65
C ASN A 981 -2.25 16.21 -2.58
N GLY A 982 -3.44 15.64 -2.42
CA GLY A 982 -4.60 15.89 -3.30
C GLY A 982 -4.58 15.13 -4.63
N ALA A 983 -3.54 14.35 -4.91
CA ALA A 983 -3.49 13.43 -6.04
C ALA A 983 -3.88 12.01 -5.61
N MET A 984 -4.52 11.27 -6.53
CA MET A 984 -4.89 9.86 -6.35
C MET A 984 -4.00 8.97 -7.24
N LEU A 985 -3.77 7.73 -6.78
CA LEU A 985 -3.11 6.66 -7.50
C LEU A 985 -3.99 5.41 -7.40
N HIS A 986 -4.36 4.82 -8.54
CA HIS A 986 -4.91 3.46 -8.57
C HIS A 986 -3.75 2.49 -8.32
N GLY A 987 -3.71 1.89 -7.13
CA GLY A 987 -2.62 1.03 -6.69
C GLY A 987 -2.76 -0.39 -7.21
N LEU A 988 -3.97 -0.93 -7.13
CA LEU A 988 -4.36 -2.26 -7.62
C LEU A 988 -5.82 -2.21 -8.11
N GLN A 989 -6.10 -2.82 -9.27
CA GLN A 989 -7.41 -3.38 -9.58
C GLN A 989 -7.25 -4.88 -9.81
N LYS A 990 -8.17 -5.67 -9.26
CA LYS A 990 -8.31 -7.08 -9.59
C LYS A 990 -9.77 -7.39 -9.86
N GLY A 991 -10.09 -7.66 -11.12
CA GLY A 991 -11.33 -8.33 -11.49
C GLY A 991 -11.20 -9.83 -11.24
N THR A 992 -12.28 -10.51 -10.83
CA THR A 992 -12.38 -11.96 -11.00
C THR A 992 -12.77 -12.30 -12.44
N ALA A 993 -12.47 -13.52 -12.88
CA ALA A 993 -12.96 -14.03 -14.16
C ALA A 993 -14.49 -13.88 -14.26
N GLN A 994 -15.00 -13.51 -15.45
CA GLN A 994 -16.43 -13.48 -15.69
C GLN A 994 -16.93 -14.92 -15.86
N THR A 995 -17.50 -15.50 -14.80
CA THR A 995 -17.90 -16.91 -14.86
C THR A 995 -19.19 -17.09 -15.66
N HIS A 996 -19.01 -17.58 -16.89
CA HIS A 996 -20.07 -18.02 -17.77
C HIS A 996 -20.12 -19.56 -17.77
N GLY A 997 -21.32 -20.14 -17.89
CA GLY A 997 -21.53 -21.59 -17.97
C GLY A 997 -21.34 -22.43 -16.69
N VAL A 998 -20.73 -21.91 -15.62
CA VAL A 998 -20.37 -22.71 -14.43
C VAL A 998 -21.56 -23.35 -13.70
N GLY A 999 -22.78 -22.82 -13.88
CA GLY A 999 -24.01 -23.41 -13.33
C GLY A 999 -24.25 -24.88 -13.71
N TRP A 1000 -23.78 -25.32 -14.89
CA TRP A 1000 -23.94 -26.71 -15.35
C TRP A 1000 -23.21 -27.76 -14.50
N ASN A 1001 -22.23 -27.34 -13.68
CA ASN A 1001 -21.52 -28.26 -12.76
C ASN A 1001 -22.26 -28.52 -11.44
N ALA A 1002 -23.39 -27.84 -11.19
CA ALA A 1002 -24.22 -28.04 -10.02
C ALA A 1002 -25.66 -28.31 -10.46
N VAL A 1003 -26.08 -29.57 -10.44
CA VAL A 1003 -27.44 -29.97 -10.86
C VAL A 1003 -28.49 -29.39 -9.91
N LYS A 1004 -29.16 -28.33 -10.37
CA LYS A 1004 -30.46 -27.88 -9.88
C LYS A 1004 -31.40 -27.67 -11.06
N SER A 1005 -32.33 -28.60 -11.23
CA SER A 1005 -33.42 -28.50 -12.20
C SER A 1005 -34.49 -27.53 -11.68
N THR A 1006 -34.40 -26.25 -12.05
CA THR A 1006 -35.45 -25.26 -11.76
C THR A 1006 -36.49 -25.24 -12.87
N HIS A 1007 -37.58 -26.00 -12.70
CA HIS A 1007 -38.85 -25.63 -13.31
C HIS A 1007 -39.41 -24.40 -12.58
N GLY A 1008 -39.96 -23.43 -13.32
CA GLY A 1008 -40.91 -22.45 -12.78
C GLY A 1008 -40.33 -21.30 -11.94
N LEU A 1009 -39.29 -20.62 -12.41
CA LEU A 1009 -39.04 -19.20 -12.08
C LEU A 1009 -38.63 -18.45 -13.37
N ASP A 1010 -39.08 -17.22 -13.52
CA ASP A 1010 -39.14 -16.53 -14.82
C ASP A 1010 -37.78 -16.06 -15.34
N ASP A 1011 -37.10 -16.91 -16.11
CA ASP A 1011 -35.90 -16.59 -16.91
C ASP A 1011 -36.24 -16.56 -18.42
N GLU A 1012 -37.40 -16.00 -18.78
CA GLU A 1012 -37.74 -15.76 -20.19
C GLU A 1012 -36.84 -14.68 -20.82
N SER A 1013 -36.37 -14.94 -22.05
CA SER A 1013 -35.68 -14.01 -22.98
C SER A 1013 -34.16 -13.79 -22.91
N GLU A 1014 -33.35 -14.61 -22.22
CA GLU A 1014 -31.91 -14.74 -22.51
C GLU A 1014 -31.58 -16.07 -23.22
N GLY A 1015 -31.18 -16.00 -24.50
CA GLY A 1015 -30.87 -17.17 -25.35
C GLY A 1015 -29.54 -17.87 -25.03
N GLY A 1016 -29.41 -18.37 -23.80
CA GLY A 1016 -28.14 -18.86 -23.22
C GLY A 1016 -27.64 -20.23 -23.68
N GLN A 1017 -27.96 -20.70 -24.89
CA GLN A 1017 -27.50 -22.01 -25.39
C GLN A 1017 -26.06 -21.99 -25.93
N ASP A 1018 -25.62 -20.89 -26.55
CA ASP A 1018 -24.25 -20.71 -27.05
C ASP A 1018 -23.50 -19.63 -26.26
N ILE A 1019 -22.89 -20.00 -25.13
CA ILE A 1019 -21.99 -19.12 -24.36
C ILE A 1019 -20.60 -19.72 -24.27
N SER A 1020 -19.61 -18.99 -24.80
CA SER A 1020 -18.22 -19.45 -24.94
C SER A 1020 -17.39 -19.33 -23.64
N LEU A 1021 -16.18 -19.89 -23.67
CA LEU A 1021 -15.31 -20.10 -22.50
C LEU A 1021 -15.00 -18.80 -21.71
N PRO A 1022 -14.90 -18.86 -20.37
CA PRO A 1022 -14.82 -17.68 -19.52
C PRO A 1022 -13.56 -16.84 -19.74
N GLN A 1023 -13.74 -15.53 -19.87
CA GLN A 1023 -12.65 -14.56 -19.88
C GLN A 1023 -11.90 -14.53 -18.54
N GLY A 1024 -10.58 -14.35 -18.62
CA GLY A 1024 -9.68 -14.29 -17.48
C GLY A 1024 -9.91 -13.09 -16.55
N PRO A 1025 -9.36 -13.10 -15.32
CA PRO A 1025 -9.29 -11.91 -14.49
C PRO A 1025 -8.46 -10.81 -15.16
N GLY A 1026 -9.07 -9.67 -15.45
CA GLY A 1026 -8.35 -8.43 -15.75
C GLY A 1026 -7.67 -7.88 -14.49
N SER A 1027 -6.50 -7.26 -14.65
CA SER A 1027 -5.73 -6.74 -13.52
C SER A 1027 -4.95 -5.48 -13.86
N GLU A 1028 -4.97 -4.53 -12.93
CA GLU A 1028 -4.25 -3.26 -13.03
C GLU A 1028 -3.29 -3.14 -11.84
N LEU A 1029 -2.07 -2.70 -12.08
CA LEU A 1029 -1.07 -2.46 -11.05
C LEU A 1029 -0.40 -1.09 -11.28
N LEU A 1030 -0.46 -0.22 -10.27
CA LEU A 1030 0.16 1.12 -10.30
C LEU A 1030 -0.17 1.92 -11.59
N VAL A 1031 -1.47 2.05 -11.90
CA VAL A 1031 -2.03 2.73 -13.09
C VAL A 1031 -1.83 1.98 -14.43
N THR A 1032 -1.10 0.86 -14.45
CA THR A 1032 -0.86 0.04 -15.65
C THR A 1032 -1.78 -1.18 -15.67
N GLU A 1033 -2.72 -1.22 -16.62
CA GLU A 1033 -3.48 -2.42 -16.98
C GLU A 1033 -2.55 -3.46 -17.61
N LEU A 1034 -2.72 -4.72 -17.23
CA LEU A 1034 -1.95 -5.88 -17.68
C LEU A 1034 -2.82 -6.76 -18.60
N ARG A 1035 -2.22 -7.74 -19.29
CA ARG A 1035 -2.95 -8.73 -20.09
C ARG A 1035 -3.88 -9.57 -19.18
N SER A 1036 -5.10 -9.84 -19.63
CA SER A 1036 -6.04 -10.73 -18.93
C SER A 1036 -5.59 -12.19 -19.07
N VAL A 1037 -5.42 -12.90 -17.95
CA VAL A 1037 -4.83 -14.26 -17.94
C VAL A 1037 -5.91 -15.33 -18.12
N GLY A 1038 -5.83 -16.11 -19.21
CA GLY A 1038 -6.84 -17.09 -19.59
C GLY A 1038 -7.00 -18.24 -18.59
N HIS A 1039 -8.22 -18.78 -18.46
CA HIS A 1039 -8.52 -19.78 -17.44
C HIS A 1039 -7.66 -21.07 -17.54
N LYS A 1040 -7.22 -21.44 -18.76
CA LYS A 1040 -6.29 -22.55 -19.01
C LYS A 1040 -4.86 -22.29 -18.47
N GLU A 1041 -4.37 -21.05 -18.51
CA GLU A 1041 -3.04 -20.69 -17.98
C GLU A 1041 -3.00 -20.85 -16.45
N MET A 1042 -4.10 -20.47 -15.77
CA MET A 1042 -4.22 -20.58 -14.31
C MET A 1042 -4.18 -22.03 -13.80
N ILE A 1043 -4.63 -23.00 -14.61
CA ILE A 1043 -4.55 -24.44 -14.28
C ILE A 1043 -3.10 -24.94 -14.44
N TRP A 1044 -2.38 -24.51 -15.48
CA TRP A 1044 -0.96 -24.83 -15.66
C TRP A 1044 -0.10 -24.25 -14.53
N SER A 1045 -0.37 -23.02 -14.09
CA SER A 1045 0.34 -22.40 -12.95
C SER A 1045 0.15 -23.15 -11.62
N LYS A 1046 -0.89 -23.99 -11.47
CA LYS A 1046 -1.10 -24.87 -10.30
C LYS A 1046 -0.48 -26.26 -10.44
N LYS A 1047 0.02 -26.63 -11.63
CA LYS A 1047 0.76 -27.90 -11.87
C LYS A 1047 2.28 -27.70 -11.90
N ALA A 1048 2.75 -26.46 -11.74
CA ALA A 1048 4.17 -26.08 -11.76
C ALA A 1048 4.63 -25.39 -10.45
N SER A 1049 3.87 -25.58 -9.36
CA SER A 1049 4.12 -25.05 -8.02
C SER A 1049 4.34 -26.16 -7.01
#